data_AF-A0A2H6FJT9-F1
#
_entry.id   AF-A0A2H6FJT9-F1
#
_cell.length_a   1.000
_cell.length_b   1.000
_cell.length_c   1.000
_cell.angle_alpha   90.00
_cell.angle_beta   90.00
_cell.angle_gamma   90.00
#
_symmetry.space_group_name_H-M   'P 1'
#
loop_
_entity.id
_entity.type
_entity.pdbx_description
1 polymer ?
#
loop_
_entity_poly.entity_id
_entity_poly.type
_entity_poly.pdbx_seq_one_letter_code
_entity_poly.pdbx_strand_id
1 'polypeptide(L)'
;MGFTTDIDEIDIVYGSESKLLNAIVQACKSVHPKAIFVYSTCVSGLIGEDLDAVCRKAEELCGIKVIPVNAPGFVGPKNLGNRIAGEVLLDYVIGTGELPPDYPGEGLSINLIGEYNIAGDLWLVEPVLKEAGIKVMSRITGDATFQEITYAHRADLNVVVCSRALVNVAKEMERKYGIPYVEVSFFGKTEMAKALRGVGKLFSRSNSSNGSNRSRGFNRSSRLNGWGDFYMGQKIDEVIEREETRLDEKLKKYTHLRGKRAVLYTGGVKSWSLISALLDLGIEIVAVGTKKSTFEDEEKMKAILGADAPLVEDVTPANLRKLMKDRGADILVAGGRNLYLAMKEGFPFVDVNQERHTAYAGYDGLINLAEQISISIRFFNGNEICGSGISRQTVSDPLKTKTDRDVMINPLKHSQSIGAAIALQGIDRALPVIHGAQGCNFLAKVLITKHFREPIALMSTKLFTEDVVMGSDETLTKVVQGVIEKQQPDLRGVLTSGLSEIKGDDVAGAVKEFRVQGSGVRIINVSTPDYEGGLETGYAKAVEAVIEAVARNQESGVRSQESEVRSRKSGVEDSTGSLDSGLLSRDCKINVLVGSHLSPADFTDLREMIESFGLKPVILPDLSALDGSRQGFSAIASGGTKTGEIETMGDSGLTIAIGLSMEGPAMVLKERFGIEYRIFESVSGLRDMDAFMETLSAISGRRMPRRYERQRRVLIDGMRDAHFYFGGKGVCTALEPDLSVQLSRVLGEMGAEVDLSVVPSRAASIDGIYAKDVLVGDFFSIDGEFDLLISNSHAEDTAKRLGVPLYQMGFPVYKVLGNNSRVTIGYRGTLMMINEMANSLL
;
A
#
# COMPACT_ATOMS: atom_id res chain seq x y z
N MET A 1 3.68 17.48 -3.81
CA MET A 1 4.25 16.47 -4.71
C MET A 1 5.40 15.77 -3.99
N GLY A 2 5.53 14.45 -4.15
CA GLY A 2 6.64 13.68 -3.58
C GLY A 2 7.72 13.46 -4.63
N PHE A 3 8.97 13.55 -4.21
CA PHE A 3 10.17 13.37 -5.04
C PHE A 3 11.07 12.34 -4.35
N THR A 4 11.77 11.52 -5.12
CA THR A 4 12.79 10.59 -4.61
C THR A 4 14.06 10.71 -5.43
N THR A 5 15.21 10.61 -4.77
CA THR A 5 16.54 10.60 -5.41
C THR A 5 16.87 9.27 -6.07
N ASP A 6 16.06 8.22 -5.85
CA ASP A 6 16.30 6.85 -6.32
C ASP A 6 17.77 6.43 -6.17
N ILE A 7 18.24 6.44 -4.91
CA ILE A 7 19.62 6.08 -4.55
C ILE A 7 19.92 4.67 -5.07
N ASP A 8 20.99 4.54 -5.84
CA ASP A 8 21.49 3.27 -6.37
C ASP A 8 22.72 2.77 -5.60
N GLU A 9 23.33 1.67 -6.07
CA GLU A 9 24.52 1.08 -5.42
C GLU A 9 25.73 2.01 -5.44
N ILE A 10 25.92 2.77 -6.53
CA ILE A 10 27.06 3.69 -6.68
C ILE A 10 26.91 4.84 -5.69
N ASP A 11 25.68 5.35 -5.55
CA ASP A 11 25.34 6.39 -4.58
C ASP A 11 25.58 5.95 -3.13
N ILE A 12 25.36 4.68 -2.81
CA ILE A 12 25.62 4.14 -1.46
C ILE A 12 27.12 4.12 -1.16
N VAL A 13 27.94 3.72 -2.15
CA VAL A 13 29.40 3.59 -1.98
C VAL A 13 30.09 4.94 -1.93
N TYR A 14 29.70 5.88 -2.81
CA TYR A 14 30.38 7.17 -2.97
C TYR A 14 29.65 8.35 -2.29
N GLY A 15 28.45 8.13 -1.76
CA GLY A 15 27.57 9.15 -1.17
C GLY A 15 26.63 9.77 -2.20
N SER A 16 25.39 10.07 -1.80
CA SER A 16 24.33 10.58 -2.69
C SER A 16 24.08 12.09 -2.55
N GLU A 17 24.86 12.79 -1.71
CA GLU A 17 24.68 14.22 -1.41
C GLU A 17 24.66 15.13 -2.65
N SER A 18 25.50 14.83 -3.64
CA SER A 18 25.53 15.58 -4.91
C SER A 18 24.27 15.32 -5.73
N LYS A 19 23.80 14.06 -5.78
CA LYS A 19 22.56 13.67 -6.45
C LYS A 19 21.36 14.33 -5.77
N LEU A 20 21.34 14.36 -4.43
CA LEU A 20 20.33 15.04 -3.63
C LEU A 20 20.30 16.55 -3.92
N LEU A 21 21.46 17.21 -3.94
CA LEU A 21 21.55 18.63 -4.27
C LEU A 21 20.99 18.93 -5.68
N ASN A 22 21.40 18.15 -6.68
CA ASN A 22 20.91 18.28 -8.05
C ASN A 22 19.40 18.06 -8.14
N ALA A 23 18.89 17.02 -7.47
CA ALA A 23 17.48 16.70 -7.38
C ALA A 23 16.67 17.86 -6.79
N ILE A 24 17.15 18.49 -5.71
CA ILE A 24 16.49 19.66 -5.10
C ILE A 24 16.49 20.87 -6.05
N VAL A 25 17.64 21.17 -6.67
CA VAL A 25 17.75 22.28 -7.63
C VAL A 25 16.84 22.06 -8.84
N GLN A 26 16.76 20.82 -9.33
CA GLN A 26 15.89 20.44 -10.42
C GLN A 26 14.41 20.52 -10.04
N ALA A 27 14.03 20.06 -8.84
CA ALA A 27 12.68 20.22 -8.32
C ALA A 27 12.31 21.71 -8.22
N CYS A 28 13.22 22.55 -7.73
CA CYS A 28 12.99 23.99 -7.65
C CYS A 28 12.70 24.61 -9.03
N LYS A 29 13.52 24.29 -10.04
CA LYS A 29 13.36 24.81 -11.41
C LYS A 29 12.14 24.26 -12.15
N SER A 30 11.73 23.03 -11.86
CA SER A 30 10.65 22.36 -12.61
C SER A 30 9.27 22.69 -12.05
N VAL A 31 9.09 22.66 -10.73
CA VAL A 31 7.78 22.85 -10.08
C VAL A 31 7.63 24.16 -9.31
N HIS A 32 8.69 24.96 -9.17
CA HIS A 32 8.67 26.27 -8.50
C HIS A 32 7.97 26.26 -7.13
N PRO A 33 8.35 25.36 -6.20
CA PRO A 33 7.68 25.24 -4.92
C PRO A 33 8.00 26.42 -3.99
N LYS A 34 7.14 26.66 -2.98
CA LYS A 34 7.37 27.69 -1.96
C LYS A 34 8.38 27.26 -0.89
N ALA A 35 8.51 25.95 -0.67
CA ALA A 35 9.49 25.33 0.22
C ALA A 35 9.68 23.86 -0.18
N ILE A 36 10.83 23.28 0.16
CA ILE A 36 11.14 21.87 -0.04
C ILE A 36 11.49 21.25 1.32
N PHE A 37 10.86 20.12 1.65
CA PHE A 37 11.19 19.33 2.82
C PHE A 37 11.93 18.07 2.36
N VAL A 38 13.11 17.83 2.92
CA VAL A 38 13.99 16.72 2.54
C VAL A 38 14.00 15.69 3.65
N TYR A 39 13.48 14.49 3.39
CA TYR A 39 13.33 13.45 4.41
C TYR A 39 14.47 12.43 4.33
N SER A 40 15.13 12.16 5.45
CA SER A 40 16.08 11.06 5.54
C SER A 40 15.32 9.71 5.58
N THR A 41 15.73 8.74 4.77
CA THR A 41 15.22 7.37 4.82
C THR A 41 16.21 6.44 5.53
N CYS A 42 15.90 5.13 5.62
CA CYS A 42 16.80 4.17 6.28
C CYS A 42 18.19 4.12 5.64
N VAL A 43 18.27 4.20 4.31
CA VAL A 43 19.52 4.16 3.55
C VAL A 43 20.35 5.41 3.82
N SER A 44 19.79 6.59 3.53
CA SER A 44 20.48 7.87 3.71
C SER A 44 20.91 8.11 5.17
N GLY A 45 20.08 7.70 6.14
CA GLY A 45 20.38 7.80 7.56
C GLY A 45 21.49 6.85 8.03
N LEU A 46 21.72 5.73 7.34
CA LEU A 46 22.76 4.76 7.69
C LEU A 46 24.12 5.13 7.09
N ILE A 47 24.15 5.60 5.84
CA ILE A 47 25.39 6.11 5.21
C ILE A 47 25.86 7.43 5.84
N GLY A 48 24.98 8.12 6.57
CA GLY A 48 25.31 9.29 7.37
C GLY A 48 25.45 10.59 6.58
N GLU A 49 24.58 10.81 5.59
CA GLU A 49 24.59 12.05 4.79
C GLU A 49 24.36 13.29 5.66
N ASP A 50 25.06 14.38 5.37
CA ASP A 50 24.84 15.68 6.02
C ASP A 50 23.70 16.41 5.29
N LEU A 51 22.46 15.95 5.55
CA LEU A 51 21.25 16.57 4.99
C LEU A 51 21.20 18.07 5.32
N ASP A 52 21.64 18.48 6.51
CA ASP A 52 21.64 19.88 6.93
C ASP A 52 22.56 20.73 6.05
N ALA A 53 23.77 20.26 5.75
CA ALA A 53 24.69 20.95 4.84
C ALA A 53 24.16 21.01 3.40
N VAL A 54 23.62 19.91 2.88
CA VAL A 54 23.06 19.85 1.53
C VAL A 54 21.85 20.79 1.41
N CYS A 55 20.94 20.79 2.40
CA CYS A 55 19.77 21.66 2.42
C CYS A 55 20.16 23.13 2.49
N ARG A 56 21.14 23.52 3.33
CA ARG A 56 21.65 24.91 3.37
C ARG A 56 22.17 25.37 2.01
N LYS A 57 23.01 24.54 1.37
CA LYS A 57 23.55 24.84 0.03
C LYS A 57 22.45 24.92 -1.03
N ALA A 58 21.45 24.04 -0.97
CA ALA A 58 20.32 24.06 -1.88
C ALA A 58 19.42 25.29 -1.68
N GLU A 59 19.19 25.72 -0.43
CA GLU A 59 18.46 26.94 -0.10
C GLU A 59 19.11 28.18 -0.71
N GLU A 60 20.45 28.29 -0.64
CA GLU A 60 21.21 29.38 -1.29
C GLU A 60 21.04 29.39 -2.82
N LEU A 61 21.03 28.23 -3.46
CA LEU A 61 20.91 28.11 -4.93
C LEU A 61 19.47 28.34 -5.42
N CYS A 62 18.48 27.90 -4.66
CA CYS A 62 17.08 27.90 -5.05
C CYS A 62 16.34 29.18 -4.63
N GLY A 63 16.85 29.92 -3.63
CA GLY A 63 16.21 31.12 -3.10
C GLY A 63 14.88 30.86 -2.37
N ILE A 64 14.62 29.61 -1.98
CA ILE A 64 13.46 29.17 -1.21
C ILE A 64 13.93 28.31 -0.03
N LYS A 65 13.09 28.18 1.00
CA LYS A 65 13.40 27.33 2.16
C LYS A 65 13.58 25.87 1.74
N VAL A 66 14.72 25.28 2.10
CA VAL A 66 15.00 23.84 1.93
C VAL A 66 15.30 23.27 3.31
N ILE A 67 14.42 22.40 3.80
CA ILE A 67 14.34 22.05 5.22
C ILE A 67 14.62 20.56 5.40
N PRO A 68 15.67 20.17 6.15
CA PRO A 68 15.97 18.78 6.44
C PRO A 68 15.00 18.22 7.50
N VAL A 69 14.56 16.97 7.31
CA VAL A 69 13.73 16.20 8.23
C VAL A 69 14.39 14.85 8.48
N ASN A 70 15.17 14.78 9.57
CA ASN A 70 15.90 13.59 9.96
C ASN A 70 14.99 12.60 10.72
N ALA A 71 14.33 11.70 9.99
CA ALA A 71 13.38 10.72 10.53
C ALA A 71 13.49 9.32 9.86
N PRO A 72 14.66 8.66 9.91
CA PRO A 72 14.84 7.36 9.27
C PRO A 72 13.98 6.28 9.96
N GLY A 73 13.59 5.26 9.20
CA GLY A 73 12.53 4.31 9.61
C GLY A 73 12.86 3.42 10.82
N PHE A 74 14.14 3.32 11.21
CA PHE A 74 14.59 2.56 12.39
C PHE A 74 14.62 3.40 13.68
N VAL A 75 14.48 4.73 13.60
CA VAL A 75 14.52 5.61 14.79
C VAL A 75 13.25 5.50 15.64
N GLY A 76 12.11 5.19 15.03
CA GLY A 76 10.92 4.90 15.81
C GLY A 76 9.61 4.88 15.04
N PRO A 77 8.49 4.82 15.78
CA PRO A 77 7.17 4.68 15.18
C PRO A 77 6.70 5.98 14.53
N LYS A 78 5.64 5.90 13.72
CA LYS A 78 4.96 7.05 13.10
C LYS A 78 4.73 8.24 14.05
N ASN A 79 4.33 7.98 15.30
CA ASN A 79 4.08 9.05 16.28
C ASN A 79 5.34 9.86 16.61
N LEU A 80 6.53 9.24 16.58
CA LEU A 80 7.80 9.94 16.72
C LEU A 80 8.11 10.77 15.48
N GLY A 81 7.88 10.22 14.28
CA GLY A 81 8.01 10.98 13.02
C GLY A 81 7.17 12.26 13.00
N ASN A 82 5.94 12.21 13.52
CA ASN A 82 5.10 13.40 13.65
C ASN A 82 5.67 14.44 14.64
N ARG A 83 6.28 14.00 15.75
CA ARG A 83 6.95 14.90 16.70
C ARG A 83 8.14 15.60 16.07
N ILE A 84 9.00 14.83 15.38
CA ILE A 84 10.17 15.34 14.66
C ILE A 84 9.74 16.37 13.62
N ALA A 85 8.72 16.05 12.80
CA ALA A 85 8.20 17.01 11.84
C ALA A 85 7.66 18.29 12.51
N GLY A 86 6.99 18.17 13.66
CA GLY A 86 6.54 19.32 14.45
C GLY A 86 7.68 20.19 14.98
N GLU A 87 8.76 19.57 15.45
CA GLU A 87 9.99 20.25 15.90
C GLU A 87 10.69 20.96 14.74
N VAL A 88 10.79 20.30 13.58
CA VAL A 88 11.32 20.92 12.35
C VAL A 88 10.50 22.14 11.94
N LEU A 89 9.17 22.07 12.02
CA LEU A 89 8.33 23.25 11.74
C LEU A 89 8.60 24.39 12.73
N LEU A 90 8.80 24.10 14.02
CA LEU A 90 9.12 25.12 15.02
C LEU A 90 10.47 25.80 14.79
N ASP A 91 11.47 25.04 14.35
CA ASP A 91 12.84 25.52 14.25
C ASP A 91 13.10 26.23 12.92
N TYR A 92 12.45 25.78 11.83
CA TYR A 92 12.72 26.29 10.49
C TYR A 92 11.60 27.14 9.86
N VAL A 93 10.35 27.04 10.33
CA VAL A 93 9.19 27.63 9.64
C VAL A 93 8.41 28.62 10.51
N ILE A 94 7.93 28.19 11.67
CA ILE A 94 7.06 28.99 12.54
C ILE A 94 7.87 30.15 13.11
N GLY A 95 7.45 31.39 12.83
CA GLY A 95 8.18 32.59 13.27
C GLY A 95 8.85 33.35 12.13
N THR A 96 8.90 32.78 10.92
CA THR A 96 9.68 33.34 9.80
C THR A 96 8.91 34.32 8.91
N GLY A 97 7.58 34.38 9.01
CA GLY A 97 6.73 35.19 8.14
C GLY A 97 5.83 36.15 8.91
N GLU A 98 5.47 37.26 8.28
CA GLU A 98 4.54 38.25 8.83
C GLU A 98 3.11 38.02 8.30
N LEU A 99 2.12 38.56 9.02
CA LEU A 99 0.73 38.53 8.56
C LEU A 99 0.58 39.29 7.25
N PRO A 100 -0.21 38.77 6.29
CA PRO A 100 -0.45 39.48 5.05
C PRO A 100 -1.24 40.78 5.31
N PRO A 101 -1.06 41.86 4.51
CA PRO A 101 -1.64 43.18 4.79
C PRO A 101 -3.17 43.21 4.82
N ASP A 102 -3.81 42.30 4.09
CA ASP A 102 -5.25 42.09 3.97
C ASP A 102 -5.80 41.14 5.04
N TYR A 103 -4.98 40.69 6.00
CA TYR A 103 -5.43 39.78 7.03
C TYR A 103 -6.51 40.44 7.91
N PRO A 104 -7.73 39.86 7.99
CA PRO A 104 -8.82 40.46 8.76
C PRO A 104 -8.42 40.64 10.23
N GLY A 105 -8.48 41.88 10.73
CA GLY A 105 -7.95 42.27 12.05
C GLY A 105 -8.90 42.06 13.25
N GLU A 106 -10.12 41.57 13.02
CA GLU A 106 -11.15 41.35 14.05
C GLU A 106 -11.46 39.86 14.23
N GLY A 107 -11.69 39.42 15.48
CA GLY A 107 -12.04 38.03 15.85
C GLY A 107 -10.92 37.24 16.52
N LEU A 108 -11.27 36.14 17.21
CA LEU A 108 -10.32 35.25 17.88
C LEU A 108 -9.56 34.42 16.84
N SER A 109 -8.24 34.51 16.80
CA SER A 109 -7.42 33.73 15.87
C SER A 109 -6.77 32.53 16.54
N ILE A 110 -6.98 31.34 15.97
CA ILE A 110 -6.45 30.07 16.51
C ILE A 110 -5.54 29.36 15.51
N ASN A 111 -4.61 28.57 16.02
CA ASN A 111 -3.96 27.51 15.23
C ASN A 111 -4.63 26.18 15.53
N LEU A 112 -4.95 25.41 14.49
CA LEU A 112 -5.30 24.00 14.63
C LEU A 112 -4.01 23.18 14.50
N ILE A 113 -3.69 22.37 15.50
CA ILE A 113 -2.47 21.55 15.55
C ILE A 113 -2.88 20.08 15.64
N GLY A 114 -2.44 19.26 14.69
CA GLY A 114 -2.71 17.82 14.71
C GLY A 114 -4.04 17.38 14.13
N GLU A 115 -4.76 18.31 13.49
CA GLU A 115 -5.78 17.96 12.51
C GLU A 115 -5.08 17.67 11.17
N TYR A 116 -5.37 16.50 10.58
CA TYR A 116 -4.73 16.02 9.34
C TYR A 116 -5.63 16.19 8.11
N ASN A 117 -6.84 16.73 8.30
CA ASN A 117 -7.89 16.85 7.29
C ASN A 117 -8.19 15.53 6.55
N ILE A 118 -8.29 14.43 7.31
CA ILE A 118 -8.54 13.11 6.72
C ILE A 118 -9.93 13.11 6.09
N ALA A 119 -10.00 12.77 4.79
CA ALA A 119 -11.23 12.71 4.01
C ALA A 119 -12.07 14.00 4.01
N GLY A 120 -11.48 15.16 4.34
CA GLY A 120 -12.21 16.43 4.43
C GLY A 120 -12.84 16.71 5.80
N ASP A 121 -12.41 16.04 6.88
CA ASP A 121 -12.85 16.31 8.26
C ASP A 121 -12.86 17.82 8.59
N LEU A 122 -11.80 18.53 8.20
CA LEU A 122 -11.65 19.94 8.50
C LEU A 122 -12.66 20.81 7.76
N TRP A 123 -13.06 20.41 6.54
CA TRP A 123 -14.07 21.12 5.75
C TRP A 123 -15.46 21.08 6.40
N LEU A 124 -15.73 20.11 7.28
CA LEU A 124 -16.97 20.05 8.07
C LEU A 124 -16.89 20.85 9.37
N VAL A 125 -15.69 20.99 9.95
CA VAL A 125 -15.48 21.65 11.24
C VAL A 125 -15.31 23.17 11.09
N GLU A 126 -14.59 23.63 10.07
CA GLU A 126 -14.29 25.05 9.89
C GLU A 126 -15.49 25.97 9.73
N PRO A 127 -16.55 25.61 8.98
CA PRO A 127 -17.74 26.45 8.89
C PRO A 127 -18.35 26.72 10.26
N VAL A 128 -18.40 25.69 11.12
CA VAL A 128 -18.93 25.79 12.49
C VAL A 128 -18.06 26.70 13.36
N LEU A 129 -16.72 26.57 13.28
CA LEU A 129 -15.80 27.45 13.98
C LEU A 129 -15.98 28.91 13.54
N LYS A 130 -16.08 29.14 12.22
CA LYS A 130 -16.26 30.47 11.64
C LYS A 130 -17.57 31.12 12.09
N GLU A 131 -18.66 30.35 12.09
CA GLU A 131 -19.97 30.81 12.56
C GLU A 131 -19.98 31.10 14.07
N ALA A 132 -19.22 30.34 14.85
CA ALA A 132 -18.98 30.61 16.27
C ALA A 132 -18.09 31.84 16.52
N GLY A 133 -17.56 32.49 15.48
CA GLY A 133 -16.68 33.66 15.60
C GLY A 133 -15.21 33.32 15.85
N ILE A 134 -14.82 32.05 15.67
CA ILE A 134 -13.47 31.54 15.82
C ILE A 134 -12.81 31.48 14.43
N LYS A 135 -11.70 32.19 14.26
CA LYS A 135 -10.96 32.26 13.01
C LYS A 135 -9.76 31.32 13.05
N VAL A 136 -9.66 30.41 12.09
CA VAL A 136 -8.48 29.55 11.91
C VAL A 136 -7.40 30.34 11.16
N MET A 137 -6.27 30.59 11.83
CA MET A 137 -5.09 31.26 11.28
C MET A 137 -4.17 30.29 10.54
N SER A 138 -3.93 29.12 11.14
CA SER A 138 -3.02 28.10 10.61
C SER A 138 -3.53 26.71 10.92
N ARG A 139 -3.28 25.75 10.01
CA ARG A 139 -3.73 24.36 10.09
C ARG A 139 -2.52 23.43 10.06
N ILE A 140 -1.78 23.40 11.16
CA ILE A 140 -0.55 22.64 11.26
C ILE A 140 -0.91 21.15 11.20
N THR A 141 -0.42 20.49 10.14
CA THR A 141 -0.60 19.09 9.69
C THR A 141 -1.74 18.76 8.74
N GLY A 142 -2.62 19.70 8.38
CA GLY A 142 -3.76 19.40 7.50
C GLY A 142 -4.22 20.61 6.70
N ASP A 143 -4.15 20.53 5.38
CA ASP A 143 -4.69 21.53 4.44
C ASP A 143 -4.17 22.98 4.62
N ALA A 144 -3.01 23.15 5.27
CA ALA A 144 -2.34 24.44 5.35
C ALA A 144 -1.44 24.70 4.14
N THR A 145 -1.37 25.97 3.76
CA THR A 145 -0.29 26.49 2.90
C THR A 145 0.99 26.67 3.71
N PHE A 146 2.15 26.62 3.05
CA PHE A 146 3.43 26.92 3.71
C PHE A 146 3.42 28.31 4.37
N GLN A 147 2.84 29.30 3.69
CA GLN A 147 2.76 30.67 4.19
C GLN A 147 1.95 30.75 5.49
N GLU A 148 0.82 30.06 5.60
CA GLU A 148 0.02 29.99 6.83
C GLU A 148 0.80 29.49 8.05
N ILE A 149 1.77 28.60 7.85
CA ILE A 149 2.58 28.06 8.94
C ILE A 149 3.63 29.09 9.40
N THR A 150 4.16 29.90 8.49
CA THR A 150 5.21 30.90 8.81
C THR A 150 4.76 31.93 9.86
N TYR A 151 3.51 32.40 9.77
CA TYR A 151 2.94 33.38 10.71
C TYR A 151 2.09 32.76 11.82
N ALA A 152 2.09 31.43 12.01
CA ALA A 152 1.32 30.74 13.05
C ALA A 152 1.62 31.26 14.47
N HIS A 153 2.82 31.80 14.70
CA HIS A 153 3.23 32.45 15.95
C HIS A 153 2.48 33.76 16.29
N ARG A 154 1.55 34.20 15.43
CA ARG A 154 0.71 35.39 15.64
C ARG A 154 -0.69 35.05 16.16
N ALA A 155 -1.04 33.77 16.28
CA ALA A 155 -2.34 33.35 16.79
C ALA A 155 -2.51 33.65 18.28
N ASP A 156 -3.76 33.74 18.72
CA ASP A 156 -4.13 33.99 20.11
C ASP A 156 -4.20 32.68 20.93
N LEU A 157 -4.46 31.54 20.29
CA LEU A 157 -4.60 30.23 20.95
C LEU A 157 -4.18 29.07 20.04
N ASN A 158 -3.50 28.08 20.60
CA ASN A 158 -3.23 26.81 19.94
C ASN A 158 -4.28 25.76 20.35
N VAL A 159 -4.96 25.16 19.37
CA VAL A 159 -5.96 24.12 19.57
C VAL A 159 -5.41 22.81 19.05
N VAL A 160 -5.02 21.92 19.98
CA VAL A 160 -4.45 20.62 19.67
C VAL A 160 -5.57 19.60 19.49
N VAL A 161 -5.72 19.08 18.28
CA VAL A 161 -6.85 18.21 17.89
C VAL A 161 -6.40 16.76 17.91
N CYS A 162 -6.89 15.98 18.87
CA CYS A 162 -6.73 14.51 18.91
C CYS A 162 -5.30 14.00 18.64
N SER A 163 -4.26 14.78 18.96
CA SER A 163 -2.88 14.51 18.52
C SER A 163 -1.87 14.79 19.63
N ARG A 164 -1.59 13.76 20.42
CA ARG A 164 -0.54 13.81 21.46
C ARG A 164 0.86 14.02 20.86
N ALA A 165 1.08 13.58 19.62
CA ALA A 165 2.37 13.72 18.93
C ALA A 165 2.76 15.17 18.65
N LEU A 166 1.84 16.14 18.77
CA LEU A 166 2.13 17.56 18.50
C LEU A 166 1.85 18.46 19.70
N VAL A 167 1.63 17.87 20.88
CA VAL A 167 1.55 18.63 22.13
C VAL A 167 2.89 19.31 22.44
N ASN A 168 4.02 18.70 22.03
CA ASN A 168 5.33 19.34 22.10
C ASN A 168 5.35 20.66 21.33
N VAL A 169 4.76 20.71 20.13
CA VAL A 169 4.66 21.92 19.32
C VAL A 169 3.90 23.01 20.06
N ALA A 170 2.73 22.67 20.62
CA ALA A 170 1.91 23.61 21.36
C ALA A 170 2.61 24.15 22.63
N LYS A 171 3.27 23.27 23.40
CA LYS A 171 4.05 23.65 24.59
C LYS A 171 5.22 24.57 24.26
N GLU A 172 5.92 24.28 23.17
CA GLU A 172 7.04 25.13 22.72
C GLU A 172 6.55 26.46 22.16
N MET A 173 5.39 26.51 21.50
CA MET A 173 4.77 27.78 21.11
C MET A 173 4.30 28.61 22.31
N GLU A 174 3.81 27.97 23.37
CA GLU A 174 3.52 28.64 24.64
C GLU A 174 4.80 29.21 25.27
N ARG A 175 5.88 28.42 25.31
CA ARG A 175 7.18 28.83 25.86
C ARG A 175 7.87 29.93 25.06
N LYS A 176 7.96 29.79 23.72
CA LYS A 176 8.69 30.71 22.82
C LYS A 176 7.87 31.96 22.50
N TYR A 177 6.55 31.83 22.31
CA TYR A 177 5.69 32.91 21.80
C TYR A 177 4.58 33.35 22.76
N GLY A 178 4.40 32.67 23.90
CA GLY A 178 3.37 33.01 24.88
C GLY A 178 1.95 32.62 24.47
N ILE A 179 1.79 31.72 23.49
CA ILE A 179 0.49 31.32 22.96
C ILE A 179 -0.04 30.13 23.79
N PRO A 180 -1.11 30.30 24.59
CA PRO A 180 -1.66 29.21 25.37
C PRO A 180 -2.20 28.10 24.45
N TYR A 181 -2.39 26.90 25.00
CA TYR A 181 -2.98 25.80 24.25
C TYR A 181 -4.08 25.04 24.97
N VAL A 182 -4.95 24.40 24.20
CA VAL A 182 -6.02 23.51 24.68
C VAL A 182 -6.08 22.25 23.83
N GLU A 183 -6.32 21.11 24.47
CA GLU A 183 -6.59 19.85 23.78
C GLU A 183 -8.10 19.66 23.58
N VAL A 184 -8.51 19.36 22.35
CA VAL A 184 -9.93 19.15 21.99
C VAL A 184 -10.11 17.96 21.06
N SER A 185 -11.38 17.55 20.91
CA SER A 185 -11.83 16.59 19.90
C SER A 185 -13.00 17.17 19.12
N PHE A 186 -13.06 16.88 17.82
CA PHE A 186 -14.18 17.26 16.95
C PHE A 186 -15.08 16.08 16.58
N PHE A 187 -14.90 14.91 17.21
CA PHE A 187 -15.69 13.71 16.91
C PHE A 187 -16.87 13.56 17.87
N GLY A 188 -18.09 13.63 17.33
CA GLY A 188 -19.33 13.61 18.10
C GLY A 188 -19.83 15.00 18.47
N LYS A 189 -21.14 15.12 18.70
CA LYS A 189 -21.77 16.39 19.09
C LYS A 189 -21.29 16.83 20.47
N THR A 190 -21.12 15.88 21.38
CA THR A 190 -20.70 16.14 22.75
C THR A 190 -19.29 16.75 22.80
N GLU A 191 -18.34 16.19 22.05
CA GLU A 191 -16.98 16.71 22.02
C GLU A 191 -16.86 18.00 21.23
N MET A 192 -17.62 18.15 20.13
CA MET A 192 -17.65 19.40 19.36
C MET A 192 -18.17 20.57 20.22
N ALA A 193 -19.25 20.39 20.96
CA ALA A 193 -19.79 21.40 21.87
C ALA A 193 -18.80 21.74 23.00
N LYS A 194 -18.12 20.73 23.57
CA LYS A 194 -17.05 20.94 24.57
C LYS A 194 -15.88 21.72 23.98
N ALA A 195 -15.47 21.42 22.75
CA ALA A 195 -14.38 22.09 22.05
C ALA A 195 -14.68 23.58 21.85
N LEU A 196 -15.86 23.89 21.30
CA LEU A 196 -16.30 25.28 21.09
C LEU A 196 -16.33 26.08 22.40
N ARG A 197 -16.95 25.54 23.45
CA ARG A 197 -17.00 26.19 24.77
C ARG A 197 -15.62 26.30 25.41
N GLY A 198 -14.76 25.30 25.22
CA GLY A 198 -13.39 25.29 25.73
C GLY A 198 -12.54 26.41 25.14
N VAL A 199 -12.61 26.58 23.82
CA VAL A 199 -11.96 27.68 23.09
C VAL A 199 -12.50 29.04 23.55
N GLY A 200 -13.83 29.18 23.69
CA GLY A 200 -14.46 30.41 24.17
C GLY A 200 -14.04 30.81 25.59
N LYS A 201 -13.91 29.86 26.53
CA LYS A 201 -13.54 30.14 27.94
C LYS A 201 -12.12 30.68 28.11
N LEU A 202 -11.16 30.20 27.32
CA LEU A 202 -9.77 30.66 27.40
C LEU A 202 -9.61 32.09 26.90
N PHE A 203 -10.46 32.52 25.98
CA PHE A 203 -10.55 33.91 25.53
C PHE A 203 -10.98 34.85 26.65
N SER A 204 -12.05 34.51 27.41
CA SER A 204 -12.55 35.35 28.51
C SER A 204 -11.54 35.53 29.66
N ARG A 205 -10.64 34.56 29.87
CA ARG A 205 -9.57 34.64 30.89
C ARG A 205 -8.41 35.55 30.48
N SER A 206 -8.08 35.59 29.19
CA SER A 206 -6.99 36.44 28.68
C SER A 206 -7.32 37.94 28.84
N ASN A 207 -8.60 38.32 28.75
CA ASN A 207 -9.08 39.70 28.95
C ASN A 207 -9.12 40.16 30.42
N SER A 208 -9.26 39.25 31.39
CA SER A 208 -9.41 39.60 32.82
C SER A 208 -8.08 39.82 33.57
N SER A 209 -6.93 39.55 32.95
CA SER A 209 -5.61 39.53 33.62
C SER A 209 -4.87 40.88 33.59
N ASN A 210 -5.58 42.02 33.52
CA ASN A 210 -4.98 43.36 33.52
C ASN A 210 -5.11 44.09 34.89
N GLY A 211 -5.04 43.33 35.98
CA GLY A 211 -4.99 43.85 37.35
C GLY A 211 -3.77 43.30 38.10
N SER A 212 -2.79 44.18 38.37
CA SER A 212 -1.67 44.00 39.31
C SER A 212 -0.53 43.01 38.96
N ASN A 213 0.36 43.37 38.02
CA ASN A 213 1.80 43.43 38.33
C ASN A 213 2.58 44.13 37.19
N ARG A 214 3.02 45.36 37.45
CA ARG A 214 3.94 46.11 36.59
C ARG A 214 5.35 45.57 36.78
N SER A 215 5.88 44.82 35.80
CA SER A 215 7.29 44.90 35.33
C SER A 215 7.64 43.80 34.32
N ARG A 216 7.50 44.12 33.02
CA ARG A 216 8.39 43.82 31.88
C ARG A 216 7.56 43.88 30.59
N GLY A 217 8.03 44.69 29.64
CA GLY A 217 7.24 45.16 28.51
C GLY A 217 6.72 44.07 27.58
N PHE A 218 5.39 43.92 27.53
CA PHE A 218 4.66 43.22 26.48
C PHE A 218 3.43 44.07 26.12
N ASN A 219 3.59 45.00 25.17
CA ASN A 219 2.47 45.71 24.55
C ASN A 219 2.00 44.91 23.33
N ARG A 220 1.14 43.90 23.55
CA ARG A 220 0.27 43.32 22.51
C ARG A 220 -1.20 43.38 22.94
N SER A 221 -1.63 44.51 23.49
CA SER A 221 -3.04 44.72 23.84
C SER A 221 -3.45 46.16 23.54
N SER A 222 -3.83 46.40 22.28
CA SER A 222 -4.55 47.61 21.86
C SER A 222 -5.69 47.34 20.87
N ARG A 223 -6.02 46.07 20.58
CA ARG A 223 -7.05 45.70 19.60
C ARG A 223 -8.40 45.27 20.19
N LEU A 224 -8.58 45.24 21.51
CA LEU A 224 -9.78 44.68 22.13
C LEU A 224 -10.32 45.61 23.22
N ASN A 225 -11.15 46.58 22.83
CA ASN A 225 -11.93 47.39 23.76
C ASN A 225 -13.34 46.79 23.97
N GLY A 226 -13.61 46.27 25.17
CA GLY A 226 -14.82 46.60 25.94
C GLY A 226 -16.13 45.81 25.77
N TRP A 227 -16.31 44.90 24.81
CA TRP A 227 -17.63 44.29 24.54
C TRP A 227 -17.62 42.76 24.22
N GLY A 228 -16.50 42.06 24.40
CA GLY A 228 -16.23 40.77 23.71
C GLY A 228 -16.63 39.45 24.40
N ASP A 229 -16.62 39.36 25.74
CA ASP A 229 -16.66 38.05 26.42
C ASP A 229 -18.07 37.43 26.52
N PHE A 230 -19.09 38.25 26.78
CA PHE A 230 -20.49 37.79 26.91
C PHE A 230 -21.09 37.44 25.54
N TYR A 231 -20.78 38.23 24.51
CA TYR A 231 -21.28 38.04 23.15
C TYR A 231 -20.71 36.77 22.48
N MET A 232 -19.44 36.45 22.71
CA MET A 232 -18.82 35.23 22.15
C MET A 232 -19.40 33.95 22.75
N GLY A 233 -19.62 33.92 24.07
CA GLY A 233 -20.25 32.78 24.74
C GLY A 233 -21.67 32.51 24.25
N GLN A 234 -22.48 33.58 24.15
CA GLN A 234 -23.84 33.49 23.59
C GLN A 234 -23.84 33.00 22.14
N LYS A 235 -22.98 33.57 21.30
CA LYS A 235 -22.85 33.17 19.89
C LYS A 235 -22.43 31.70 19.73
N ILE A 236 -21.52 31.22 20.58
CA ILE A 236 -21.13 29.80 20.61
C ILE A 236 -22.34 28.91 20.98
N ASP A 237 -23.08 29.27 22.02
CA ASP A 237 -24.24 28.48 22.45
C ASP A 237 -25.37 28.51 21.41
N GLU A 238 -25.61 29.64 20.73
CA GLU A 238 -26.56 29.76 19.61
C GLU A 238 -26.18 28.83 18.44
N VAL A 239 -24.90 28.77 18.07
CA VAL A 239 -24.41 27.86 17.01
C VAL A 239 -24.56 26.40 17.45
N ILE A 240 -24.23 26.06 18.70
CA ILE A 240 -24.39 24.71 19.24
C ILE A 240 -25.86 24.29 19.19
N GLU A 241 -26.78 25.11 19.70
CA GLU A 241 -28.22 24.78 19.75
C GLU A 241 -28.79 24.57 18.34
N ARG A 242 -28.41 25.44 17.38
CA ARG A 242 -28.84 25.34 15.99
C ARG A 242 -28.31 24.08 15.31
N GLU A 243 -27.01 23.79 15.42
CA GLU A 243 -26.41 22.61 14.80
C GLU A 243 -26.89 21.31 15.46
N GLU A 244 -27.08 21.29 16.78
CA GLU A 244 -27.64 20.12 17.49
C GLU A 244 -29.09 19.86 17.10
N THR A 245 -29.91 20.89 16.96
CA THR A 245 -31.30 20.74 16.47
C THR A 245 -31.32 20.15 15.07
N ARG A 246 -30.51 20.68 14.14
CA ARG A 246 -30.35 20.16 12.77
C ARG A 246 -29.84 18.72 12.76
N LEU A 247 -28.87 18.42 13.61
CA LEU A 247 -28.29 17.10 13.76
C LEU A 247 -29.32 16.08 14.24
N ASP A 248 -30.05 16.39 15.32
CA ASP A 248 -31.04 15.49 15.90
C ASP A 248 -32.18 15.19 14.92
N GLU A 249 -32.60 16.17 14.11
CA GLU A 249 -33.54 15.92 13.00
C GLU A 249 -32.98 14.95 11.96
N LYS A 250 -31.74 15.16 11.50
CA LYS A 250 -31.10 14.27 10.53
C LYS A 250 -30.82 12.88 11.09
N LEU A 251 -30.53 12.74 12.39
CA LEU A 251 -30.24 11.44 13.03
C LEU A 251 -31.50 10.60 13.29
N LYS A 252 -32.73 11.16 13.19
CA LYS A 252 -33.99 10.38 13.30
C LYS A 252 -34.04 9.18 12.34
N LYS A 253 -33.39 9.27 11.17
CA LYS A 253 -33.29 8.16 10.20
C LYS A 253 -32.39 6.99 10.66
N TYR A 254 -31.54 7.22 11.66
CA TYR A 254 -30.56 6.25 12.17
C TYR A 254 -30.89 5.73 13.58
N THR A 255 -32.13 5.87 14.05
CA THR A 255 -32.58 5.39 15.37
C THR A 255 -32.36 3.89 15.59
N HIS A 256 -32.32 3.09 14.52
CA HIS A 256 -32.01 1.65 14.56
C HIS A 256 -30.57 1.31 14.98
N LEU A 257 -29.67 2.30 15.04
CA LEU A 257 -28.31 2.11 15.55
C LEU A 257 -28.27 2.08 17.09
N ARG A 258 -29.31 2.59 17.77
CA ARG A 258 -29.36 2.61 19.23
C ARG A 258 -29.40 1.20 19.79
N GLY A 259 -28.57 0.94 20.80
CA GLY A 259 -28.42 -0.38 21.43
C GLY A 259 -27.58 -1.37 20.64
N LYS A 260 -27.02 -0.97 19.48
CA LYS A 260 -26.02 -1.77 18.77
C LYS A 260 -24.70 -1.79 19.53
N ARG A 261 -23.95 -2.88 19.41
CA ARG A 261 -22.73 -3.15 20.18
C ARG A 261 -21.50 -3.10 19.28
N ALA A 262 -20.52 -2.27 19.60
CA ALA A 262 -19.33 -2.07 18.78
C ALA A 262 -18.04 -2.54 19.48
N VAL A 263 -17.17 -3.20 18.71
CA VAL A 263 -15.76 -3.38 19.05
C VAL A 263 -14.96 -2.28 18.37
N LEU A 264 -14.24 -1.48 19.15
CA LEU A 264 -13.44 -0.36 18.66
C LEU A 264 -11.96 -0.71 18.71
N TYR A 265 -11.31 -0.75 17.54
CA TYR A 265 -9.87 -0.96 17.45
C TYR A 265 -9.20 0.08 16.56
N THR A 266 -8.73 1.16 17.18
CA THR A 266 -8.03 2.26 16.49
C THR A 266 -6.58 2.38 16.96
N GLY A 267 -5.76 3.14 16.23
CA GLY A 267 -4.38 3.40 16.60
C GLY A 267 -4.26 4.35 17.79
N GLY A 268 -4.58 3.89 19.01
CA GLY A 268 -4.26 4.50 20.31
C GLY A 268 -4.85 5.88 20.60
N VAL A 269 -4.43 6.89 19.86
CA VAL A 269 -4.66 8.32 20.15
C VAL A 269 -6.08 8.78 19.78
N LYS A 270 -6.79 8.04 18.90
CA LYS A 270 -8.15 8.38 18.43
C LYS A 270 -9.28 7.58 19.08
N SER A 271 -8.97 6.59 19.91
CA SER A 271 -9.99 5.68 20.46
C SER A 271 -11.01 6.43 21.32
N TRP A 272 -10.58 7.32 22.22
CA TRP A 272 -11.49 8.10 23.07
C TRP A 272 -12.39 9.06 22.29
N SER A 273 -11.89 9.66 21.21
CA SER A 273 -12.68 10.58 20.36
C SER A 273 -13.81 9.84 19.61
N LEU A 274 -13.53 8.62 19.12
CA LEU A 274 -14.55 7.80 18.46
C LEU A 274 -15.52 7.14 19.43
N ILE A 275 -15.11 6.89 20.68
CA ILE A 275 -16.04 6.45 21.74
C ILE A 275 -17.17 7.47 21.91
N SER A 276 -16.85 8.76 22.05
CA SER A 276 -17.87 9.80 22.22
C SER A 276 -18.84 9.86 21.01
N ALA A 277 -18.31 9.77 19.79
CA ALA A 277 -19.14 9.75 18.58
C ALA A 277 -20.09 8.53 18.53
N LEU A 278 -19.62 7.34 18.92
CA LEU A 278 -20.45 6.14 18.95
C LEU A 278 -21.51 6.21 20.06
N LEU A 279 -21.17 6.75 21.24
CA LEU A 279 -22.11 6.98 22.33
C LEU A 279 -23.19 8.00 21.93
N ASP A 280 -22.84 9.07 21.21
CA ASP A 280 -23.79 10.06 20.68
C ASP A 280 -24.81 9.42 19.71
N LEU A 281 -24.44 8.34 19.01
CA LEU A 281 -25.35 7.54 18.17
C LEU A 281 -26.17 6.51 18.97
N GLY A 282 -25.88 6.34 20.27
CA GLY A 282 -26.49 5.35 21.15
C GLY A 282 -25.94 3.94 20.95
N ILE A 283 -24.72 3.79 20.43
CA ILE A 283 -24.03 2.51 20.24
C ILE A 283 -23.22 2.19 21.51
N GLU A 284 -23.42 0.99 22.06
CA GLU A 284 -22.70 0.48 23.22
C GLU A 284 -21.30 -0.01 22.83
N ILE A 285 -20.28 0.36 23.59
CA ILE A 285 -18.91 -0.09 23.37
C ILE A 285 -18.64 -1.33 24.21
N VAL A 286 -18.35 -2.46 23.55
CA VAL A 286 -18.16 -3.76 24.24
C VAL A 286 -16.70 -4.22 24.33
N ALA A 287 -15.81 -3.61 23.55
CA ALA A 287 -14.36 -3.76 23.68
C ALA A 287 -13.63 -2.59 23.02
N VAL A 288 -12.54 -2.14 23.63
CA VAL A 288 -11.66 -1.09 23.08
C VAL A 288 -10.20 -1.55 23.11
N GLY A 289 -9.54 -1.54 21.96
CA GLY A 289 -8.12 -1.88 21.88
C GLY A 289 -7.21 -0.80 22.49
N THR A 290 -6.39 -1.15 23.48
CA THR A 290 -5.46 -0.22 24.17
C THR A 290 -3.99 -0.42 23.84
N LYS A 291 -3.62 -1.41 23.02
CA LYS A 291 -2.22 -1.76 22.70
C LYS A 291 -1.31 -0.61 22.26
N LYS A 292 -1.87 0.47 21.71
CA LYS A 292 -1.14 1.65 21.21
C LYS A 292 -1.50 2.93 21.99
N SER A 293 -2.29 2.80 23.04
CA SER A 293 -2.77 3.89 23.88
C SER A 293 -1.75 4.18 24.97
N THR A 294 -1.71 5.44 25.41
CA THR A 294 -0.94 5.83 26.59
C THR A 294 -1.80 5.73 27.86
N PHE A 295 -1.17 5.74 29.04
CA PHE A 295 -1.89 5.74 30.32
C PHE A 295 -2.93 6.87 30.40
N GLU A 296 -2.59 8.08 29.95
CA GLU A 296 -3.55 9.20 29.92
C GLU A 296 -4.70 8.99 28.93
N ASP A 297 -4.47 8.30 27.80
CA ASP A 297 -5.55 7.95 26.87
C ASP A 297 -6.50 6.93 27.52
N GLU A 298 -5.97 5.98 28.29
CA GLU A 298 -6.78 5.03 29.06
C GLU A 298 -7.59 5.73 30.14
N GLU A 299 -7.01 6.70 30.85
CA GLU A 299 -7.74 7.52 31.83
C GLU A 299 -8.85 8.34 31.16
N LYS A 300 -8.61 8.93 29.98
CA LYS A 300 -9.65 9.60 29.18
C LYS A 300 -10.75 8.62 28.77
N MET A 301 -10.40 7.40 28.36
CA MET A 301 -11.37 6.35 28.02
C MET A 301 -12.21 5.94 29.23
N LYS A 302 -11.61 5.74 30.41
CA LYS A 302 -12.32 5.45 31.66
C LYS A 302 -13.19 6.62 32.12
N ALA A 303 -12.77 7.86 31.90
CA ALA A 303 -13.58 9.03 32.20
C ALA A 303 -14.85 9.09 31.35
N ILE A 304 -14.82 8.57 30.11
CA ILE A 304 -15.98 8.52 29.20
C ILE A 304 -16.85 7.27 29.43
N LEU A 305 -16.23 6.09 29.59
CA LEU A 305 -16.92 4.79 29.66
C LEU A 305 -17.22 4.31 31.09
N GLY A 306 -16.64 4.95 32.11
CA GLY A 306 -16.67 4.50 33.50
C GLY A 306 -15.46 3.65 33.91
N ALA A 307 -15.34 3.35 35.21
CA ALA A 307 -14.21 2.62 35.78
C ALA A 307 -14.07 1.18 35.22
N ASP A 308 -15.19 0.56 34.83
CA ASP A 308 -15.27 -0.81 34.27
C ASP A 308 -15.16 -0.84 32.73
N ALA A 309 -14.50 0.16 32.12
CA ALA A 309 -14.34 0.25 30.68
C ALA A 309 -13.75 -1.06 30.09
N PRO A 310 -14.31 -1.61 28.99
CA PRO A 310 -13.89 -2.90 28.42
C PRO A 310 -12.60 -2.77 27.60
N LEU A 311 -11.50 -2.43 28.26
CA LEU A 311 -10.19 -2.24 27.66
C LEU A 311 -9.52 -3.60 27.37
N VAL A 312 -8.96 -3.76 26.18
CA VAL A 312 -8.29 -5.01 25.76
C VAL A 312 -6.93 -4.72 25.13
N GLU A 313 -5.88 -5.35 25.67
CA GLU A 313 -4.51 -5.22 25.17
C GLU A 313 -4.21 -6.10 23.96
N ASP A 314 -4.65 -7.37 23.98
CA ASP A 314 -4.48 -8.26 22.83
C ASP A 314 -5.55 -7.99 21.77
N VAL A 315 -5.12 -7.48 20.64
CA VAL A 315 -5.96 -7.14 19.49
C VAL A 315 -5.43 -7.82 18.23
N THR A 316 -4.84 -9.01 18.39
CA THR A 316 -4.54 -9.89 17.27
C THR A 316 -5.83 -10.23 16.50
N PRO A 317 -5.78 -10.46 15.18
CA PRO A 317 -6.94 -10.87 14.40
C PRO A 317 -7.71 -12.05 15.00
N ALA A 318 -6.99 -13.02 15.58
CA ALA A 318 -7.58 -14.16 16.29
C ALA A 318 -8.38 -13.74 17.53
N ASN A 319 -7.81 -12.86 18.37
CA ASN A 319 -8.54 -12.36 19.54
C ASN A 319 -9.69 -11.43 19.14
N LEU A 320 -9.53 -10.63 18.08
CA LEU A 320 -10.57 -9.73 17.59
C LEU A 320 -11.80 -10.52 17.10
N ARG A 321 -11.58 -11.62 16.38
CA ARG A 321 -12.63 -12.57 15.99
C ARG A 321 -13.34 -13.16 17.22
N LYS A 322 -12.58 -13.58 18.23
CA LYS A 322 -13.13 -14.12 19.48
C LYS A 322 -13.97 -13.08 20.22
N LEU A 323 -13.45 -11.85 20.36
CA LEU A 323 -14.16 -10.75 21.01
C LEU A 323 -15.47 -10.41 20.30
N MET A 324 -15.47 -10.33 18.97
CA MET A 324 -16.69 -10.05 18.20
C MET A 324 -17.80 -11.08 18.51
N LYS A 325 -17.44 -12.38 18.60
CA LYS A 325 -18.38 -13.46 18.90
C LYS A 325 -18.79 -13.51 20.38
N ASP A 326 -17.83 -13.58 21.29
CA ASP A 326 -18.07 -13.73 22.73
C ASP A 326 -18.82 -12.52 23.32
N ARG A 327 -18.54 -11.33 22.79
CA ARG A 327 -19.21 -10.09 23.21
C ARG A 327 -20.45 -9.80 22.37
N GLY A 328 -20.83 -10.62 21.40
CA GLY A 328 -22.01 -10.40 20.56
C GLY A 328 -22.04 -9.00 19.92
N ALA A 329 -20.92 -8.59 19.33
CA ALA A 329 -20.78 -7.26 18.74
C ALA A 329 -21.44 -7.20 17.36
N ASP A 330 -22.23 -6.16 17.11
CA ASP A 330 -22.88 -5.90 15.84
C ASP A 330 -21.93 -5.27 14.80
N ILE A 331 -20.85 -4.62 15.22
CA ILE A 331 -19.96 -3.90 14.29
C ILE A 331 -18.51 -3.83 14.78
N LEU A 332 -17.57 -3.98 13.86
CA LEU A 332 -16.15 -3.71 14.05
C LEU A 332 -15.79 -2.32 13.50
N VAL A 333 -15.40 -1.41 14.40
CA VAL A 333 -14.93 -0.07 14.04
C VAL A 333 -13.41 -0.06 14.15
N ALA A 334 -12.70 -0.17 13.03
CA ALA A 334 -11.25 -0.32 13.04
C ALA A 334 -10.58 0.25 11.78
N GLY A 335 -9.25 0.23 11.71
CA GLY A 335 -8.54 0.67 10.50
C GLY A 335 -8.55 -0.37 9.38
N GLY A 336 -8.36 0.08 8.12
CA GLY A 336 -8.37 -0.76 6.91
C GLY A 336 -7.56 -2.07 6.93
N ARG A 337 -6.55 -2.20 7.80
CA ARG A 337 -5.86 -3.49 8.05
C ARG A 337 -6.81 -4.62 8.50
N ASN A 338 -7.92 -4.28 9.13
CA ASN A 338 -8.92 -5.25 9.62
C ASN A 338 -10.14 -5.36 8.69
N LEU A 339 -10.21 -4.58 7.61
CA LEU A 339 -11.33 -4.60 6.65
C LEU A 339 -11.57 -6.02 6.14
N TYR A 340 -10.52 -6.67 5.65
CA TYR A 340 -10.65 -7.99 5.04
C TYR A 340 -10.87 -9.12 6.06
N LEU A 341 -10.40 -8.95 7.29
CA LEU A 341 -10.79 -9.82 8.39
C LEU A 341 -12.30 -9.75 8.62
N ALA A 342 -12.85 -8.54 8.69
CA ALA A 342 -14.28 -8.33 8.92
C ALA A 342 -15.12 -8.87 7.76
N MET A 343 -14.72 -8.57 6.52
CA MET A 343 -15.40 -9.08 5.32
C MET A 343 -15.47 -10.61 5.30
N LYS A 344 -14.36 -11.29 5.62
CA LYS A 344 -14.30 -12.76 5.61
C LYS A 344 -15.07 -13.43 6.73
N GLU A 345 -15.09 -12.80 7.91
CA GLU A 345 -15.87 -13.32 9.04
C GLU A 345 -17.35 -12.90 8.97
N GLY A 346 -17.74 -12.10 7.97
CA GLY A 346 -19.10 -11.61 7.80
C GLY A 346 -19.50 -10.54 8.83
N PHE A 347 -18.54 -9.82 9.39
CA PHE A 347 -18.80 -8.77 10.38
C PHE A 347 -19.03 -7.42 9.71
N PRO A 348 -20.07 -6.65 10.10
CA PRO A 348 -20.16 -5.25 9.75
C PRO A 348 -18.89 -4.50 10.14
N PHE A 349 -18.39 -3.67 9.22
CA PHE A 349 -17.13 -2.94 9.34
C PHE A 349 -17.25 -1.49 8.91
N VAL A 350 -16.58 -0.59 9.65
CA VAL A 350 -16.38 0.81 9.23
C VAL A 350 -14.92 1.18 9.42
N ASP A 351 -14.29 1.69 8.35
CA ASP A 351 -12.93 2.21 8.41
C ASP A 351 -12.90 3.60 9.05
N VAL A 352 -12.13 3.73 10.13
CA VAL A 352 -11.93 4.99 10.86
C VAL A 352 -10.49 5.50 10.78
N ASN A 353 -9.59 4.78 10.12
CA ASN A 353 -8.18 5.16 10.00
C ASN A 353 -7.95 6.16 8.85
N GLN A 354 -6.70 6.59 8.65
CA GLN A 354 -6.32 7.64 7.70
C GLN A 354 -6.60 7.31 6.22
N GLU A 355 -6.85 6.04 5.91
CA GLU A 355 -7.07 5.59 4.53
C GLU A 355 -8.56 5.62 4.14
N ARG A 356 -9.44 6.07 5.04
CA ARG A 356 -10.87 6.19 4.78
C ARG A 356 -11.18 7.31 3.79
N HIS A 357 -12.33 7.21 3.14
CA HIS A 357 -12.80 8.17 2.13
C HIS A 357 -13.91 9.11 2.62
N THR A 358 -14.40 8.93 3.85
CA THR A 358 -15.51 9.69 4.40
C THR A 358 -15.08 10.48 5.65
N ALA A 359 -15.43 11.76 5.69
CA ALA A 359 -15.23 12.62 6.85
C ALA A 359 -16.22 12.29 7.98
N TYR A 360 -15.73 12.26 9.22
CA TYR A 360 -16.51 11.95 10.43
C TYR A 360 -16.42 13.03 11.51
N ALA A 361 -15.60 14.07 11.32
CA ALA A 361 -15.52 15.20 12.26
C ALA A 361 -16.69 16.19 12.13
N GLY A 362 -16.99 16.90 13.21
CA GLY A 362 -18.08 17.86 13.30
C GLY A 362 -19.47 17.23 13.36
N TYR A 363 -20.51 18.08 13.39
CA TYR A 363 -21.90 17.64 13.46
C TYR A 363 -22.32 16.85 12.21
N ASP A 364 -22.02 17.34 11.00
CA ASP A 364 -22.31 16.64 9.74
C ASP A 364 -21.47 15.34 9.61
N GLY A 365 -20.26 15.29 10.18
CA GLY A 365 -19.45 14.07 10.21
C GLY A 365 -20.06 12.94 11.04
N LEU A 366 -20.78 13.27 12.13
CA LEU A 366 -21.51 12.28 12.92
C LEU A 366 -22.65 11.63 12.11
N ILE A 367 -23.29 12.39 11.22
CA ILE A 367 -24.32 11.87 10.30
C ILE A 367 -23.69 10.93 9.28
N ASN A 368 -22.54 11.31 8.71
CA ASN A 368 -21.79 10.45 7.78
C ASN A 368 -21.36 9.14 8.46
N LEU A 369 -20.90 9.20 9.71
CA LEU A 369 -20.55 8.01 10.48
C LEU A 369 -21.77 7.11 10.70
N ALA A 370 -22.90 7.67 11.10
CA ALA A 370 -24.16 6.94 11.25
C ALA A 370 -24.60 6.27 9.94
N GLU A 371 -24.45 6.97 8.83
CA GLU A 371 -24.74 6.45 7.50
C GLU A 371 -23.84 5.26 7.14
N GLN A 372 -22.52 5.39 7.30
CA GLN A 372 -21.58 4.31 7.00
C GLN A 372 -21.81 3.08 7.88
N ILE A 373 -22.07 3.27 9.18
CA ILE A 373 -22.43 2.19 10.11
C ILE A 373 -23.74 1.51 9.66
N SER A 374 -24.76 2.30 9.32
CA SER A 374 -26.06 1.80 8.88
C SER A 374 -25.95 1.00 7.57
N ILE A 375 -25.24 1.52 6.58
CA ILE A 375 -24.97 0.84 5.31
C ILE A 375 -24.26 -0.48 5.57
N SER A 376 -23.21 -0.47 6.41
CA SER A 376 -22.44 -1.66 6.73
C SER A 376 -23.31 -2.72 7.42
N ILE A 377 -24.04 -2.36 8.49
CA ILE A 377 -24.93 -3.30 9.19
C ILE A 377 -26.01 -3.86 8.25
N ARG A 378 -26.60 -3.04 7.38
CA ARG A 378 -27.60 -3.52 6.40
C ARG A 378 -26.99 -4.47 5.37
N PHE A 379 -25.82 -4.14 4.84
CA PHE A 379 -25.11 -4.95 3.85
C PHE A 379 -24.78 -6.35 4.38
N PHE A 380 -24.31 -6.45 5.63
CA PHE A 380 -23.93 -7.74 6.22
C PHE A 380 -25.11 -8.50 6.85
N ASN A 381 -26.21 -7.83 7.22
CA ASN A 381 -27.41 -8.48 7.76
C ASN A 381 -28.49 -8.80 6.70
N GLY A 382 -28.34 -8.31 5.46
CA GLY A 382 -29.29 -8.51 4.37
C GLY A 382 -28.61 -8.97 3.08
N ASN A 383 -29.03 -10.13 2.55
CA ASN A 383 -28.68 -10.57 1.21
C ASN A 383 -29.39 -9.68 0.16
N GLU A 384 -28.82 -8.53 -0.21
CA GLU A 384 -29.21 -7.83 -1.44
C GLU A 384 -28.13 -6.82 -1.90
N ILE A 385 -27.65 -7.01 -3.12
CA ILE A 385 -26.57 -6.25 -3.79
C ILE A 385 -27.21 -5.32 -4.83
N CYS A 386 -26.78 -4.05 -4.94
CA CYS A 386 -26.89 -3.25 -6.19
C CYS A 386 -26.01 -1.96 -6.22
N GLY A 387 -25.07 -1.89 -7.18
CA GLY A 387 -25.14 -0.97 -8.35
C GLY A 387 -24.73 0.53 -8.28
N SER A 388 -23.47 0.81 -8.66
CA SER A 388 -22.89 1.87 -9.56
C SER A 388 -23.48 3.29 -9.75
N GLY A 389 -22.58 4.30 -9.86
CA GLY A 389 -22.75 5.50 -10.70
C GLY A 389 -21.79 6.69 -10.45
N ILE A 390 -21.00 7.09 -11.45
CA ILE A 390 -19.99 8.19 -11.48
C ILE A 390 -20.51 9.37 -12.34
N SER A 391 -20.01 10.62 -12.13
CA SER A 391 -19.77 11.61 -13.21
C SER A 391 -18.85 12.79 -12.77
N ARG A 392 -17.90 13.21 -13.63
CA ARG A 392 -17.14 14.49 -13.61
C ARG A 392 -16.92 14.99 -15.06
N GLN A 393 -16.80 16.31 -15.22
CA GLN A 393 -16.62 17.05 -16.49
C GLN A 393 -15.24 17.74 -16.64
N THR A 394 -14.97 18.19 -17.87
CA THR A 394 -13.73 18.47 -18.63
C THR A 394 -13.16 19.91 -18.58
N VAL A 395 -11.89 20.12 -19.05
CA VAL A 395 -11.44 21.03 -20.16
C VAL A 395 -9.92 21.40 -20.10
N SER A 396 -9.18 21.03 -21.18
CA SER A 396 -8.03 21.59 -21.98
C SER A 396 -7.09 22.72 -21.42
N ASP A 397 -5.82 22.99 -21.79
CA ASP A 397 -4.89 22.72 -22.93
C ASP A 397 -3.47 23.36 -22.60
N PRO A 398 -2.39 23.42 -23.46
CA PRO A 398 -1.25 22.48 -23.54
C PRO A 398 0.20 23.10 -23.45
N LEU A 399 1.27 22.26 -23.40
CA LEU A 399 2.52 22.28 -24.25
C LEU A 399 3.85 21.70 -23.63
N LYS A 400 4.26 20.52 -24.16
CA LYS A 400 5.58 19.93 -24.59
C LYS A 400 6.92 19.89 -23.77
N THR A 401 7.28 18.64 -23.41
CA THR A 401 8.51 17.79 -23.63
C THR A 401 9.89 17.95 -22.91
N LYS A 402 10.31 16.79 -22.33
CA LYS A 402 11.65 16.17 -22.05
C LYS A 402 12.44 16.59 -20.80
N THR A 403 13.13 15.64 -20.13
CA THR A 403 14.49 15.80 -19.53
C THR A 403 15.03 14.57 -18.79
N ASP A 404 16.35 14.33 -18.93
CA ASP A 404 17.29 13.73 -17.95
C ASP A 404 17.05 14.32 -16.55
N ARG A 405 16.74 13.49 -15.54
CA ARG A 405 16.50 13.99 -14.17
C ARG A 405 17.19 13.10 -13.14
N ASP A 406 17.87 13.73 -12.20
CA ASP A 406 18.45 13.08 -11.00
C ASP A 406 17.37 12.77 -9.93
N VAL A 407 16.09 12.95 -10.28
CA VAL A 407 14.96 12.84 -9.37
C VAL A 407 13.77 12.17 -10.06
N MET A 408 13.12 11.25 -9.37
CA MET A 408 11.84 10.66 -9.79
C MET A 408 10.67 11.32 -9.06
N ILE A 409 9.58 11.55 -9.80
CA ILE A 409 8.34 12.19 -9.35
C ILE A 409 7.20 11.19 -9.55
N ASN A 410 6.56 10.77 -8.45
CA ASN A 410 5.55 9.71 -8.46
C ASN A 410 6.07 8.42 -9.16
N PRO A 411 7.05 7.72 -8.54
CA PRO A 411 7.71 6.57 -9.17
C PRO A 411 6.72 5.43 -9.47
N LEU A 412 6.93 4.77 -10.61
CA LEU A 412 6.27 3.51 -10.96
C LEU A 412 6.89 2.32 -10.18
N LYS A 413 8.19 2.40 -9.89
CA LYS A 413 9.00 1.37 -9.22
C LYS A 413 8.52 1.04 -7.82
N HIS A 414 8.55 -0.26 -7.49
CA HIS A 414 8.22 -0.81 -6.17
C HIS A 414 9.36 -1.72 -5.69
N SER A 415 9.48 -1.94 -4.39
CA SER A 415 10.60 -2.67 -3.81
C SER A 415 10.60 -4.17 -4.14
N GLN A 416 11.80 -4.76 -4.25
CA GLN A 416 11.98 -6.21 -4.40
C GLN A 416 11.28 -7.00 -3.28
N SER A 417 11.32 -6.48 -2.04
CA SER A 417 10.68 -7.12 -0.87
C SER A 417 9.16 -7.29 -1.01
N ILE A 418 8.48 -6.40 -1.75
CA ILE A 418 7.05 -6.57 -2.07
C ILE A 418 6.85 -7.73 -3.03
N GLY A 419 7.65 -7.80 -4.11
CA GLY A 419 7.58 -8.88 -5.09
C GLY A 419 7.83 -10.25 -4.47
N ALA A 420 8.89 -10.37 -3.67
CA ALA A 420 9.20 -11.59 -2.94
C ALA A 420 8.07 -12.00 -1.96
N ALA A 421 7.48 -11.03 -1.26
CA ALA A 421 6.35 -11.29 -0.37
C ALA A 421 5.11 -11.78 -1.13
N ILE A 422 4.84 -11.28 -2.33
CA ILE A 422 3.75 -11.74 -3.21
C ILE A 422 4.00 -13.16 -3.68
N ALA A 423 5.20 -13.48 -4.18
CA ALA A 423 5.56 -14.84 -4.60
C ALA A 423 5.32 -15.86 -3.48
N LEU A 424 5.73 -15.53 -2.25
CA LEU A 424 5.52 -16.38 -1.09
C LEU A 424 4.05 -16.50 -0.64
N GLN A 425 3.14 -15.63 -1.09
CA GLN A 425 1.70 -15.85 -0.86
C GLN A 425 1.13 -16.99 -1.71
N GLY A 426 1.79 -17.35 -2.81
CA GLY A 426 1.38 -18.43 -3.71
C GLY A 426 1.88 -19.81 -3.30
N ILE A 427 2.45 -19.94 -2.10
CA ILE A 427 2.93 -21.21 -1.54
C ILE A 427 2.16 -21.50 -0.26
N ASP A 428 1.57 -22.71 -0.20
CA ASP A 428 0.75 -23.10 0.94
C ASP A 428 1.59 -23.15 2.22
N ARG A 429 1.03 -22.59 3.30
CA ARG A 429 1.65 -22.51 4.63
C ARG A 429 3.02 -21.83 4.66
N ALA A 430 3.31 -20.96 3.69
CA ALA A 430 4.50 -20.12 3.71
C ALA A 430 4.32 -18.90 4.62
N LEU A 431 5.41 -18.41 5.22
CA LEU A 431 5.42 -17.18 5.99
C LEU A 431 6.62 -16.30 5.59
N PRO A 432 6.39 -15.20 4.86
CA PRO A 432 7.41 -14.20 4.60
C PRO A 432 7.66 -13.33 5.85
N VAL A 433 8.93 -13.10 6.16
CA VAL A 433 9.42 -12.24 7.24
C VAL A 433 10.39 -11.22 6.66
N ILE A 434 10.03 -9.93 6.67
CA ILE A 434 10.92 -8.85 6.26
C ILE A 434 11.85 -8.49 7.42
N HIS A 435 13.13 -8.81 7.27
CA HIS A 435 14.20 -8.45 8.19
C HIS A 435 14.61 -6.99 7.97
N GLY A 436 14.08 -6.09 8.79
CA GLY A 436 14.26 -4.65 8.62
C GLY A 436 13.34 -3.80 9.49
N ALA A 437 13.28 -2.51 9.16
CA ALA A 437 12.43 -1.56 9.86
C ALA A 437 10.93 -1.89 9.70
N GLN A 438 10.14 -1.59 10.73
CA GLN A 438 8.70 -1.93 10.76
C GLN A 438 7.90 -1.25 9.63
N GLY A 439 8.35 -0.09 9.14
CA GLY A 439 7.69 0.69 8.10
C GLY A 439 7.51 -0.08 6.79
N CYS A 440 8.57 -0.75 6.30
CA CYS A 440 8.57 -1.48 5.04
C CYS A 440 7.49 -2.58 5.02
N ASN A 441 7.41 -3.36 6.09
CA ASN A 441 6.39 -4.39 6.26
C ASN A 441 4.96 -3.82 6.35
N PHE A 442 4.78 -2.68 7.01
CA PHE A 442 3.45 -2.07 7.10
C PHE A 442 2.95 -1.61 5.73
N LEU A 443 3.79 -0.90 4.96
CA LEU A 443 3.42 -0.39 3.64
C LEU A 443 3.19 -1.53 2.63
N ALA A 444 4.11 -2.50 2.58
CA ALA A 444 3.97 -3.69 1.74
C ALA A 444 2.64 -4.41 2.02
N LYS A 445 2.34 -4.67 3.30
CA LYS A 445 1.09 -5.32 3.70
C LYS A 445 -0.14 -4.55 3.25
N VAL A 446 -0.16 -3.22 3.40
CA VAL A 446 -1.31 -2.39 2.99
C VAL A 446 -1.53 -2.44 1.47
N LEU A 447 -0.47 -2.28 0.67
CA LEU A 447 -0.58 -2.28 -0.79
C LEU A 447 -1.04 -3.63 -1.33
N ILE A 448 -0.42 -4.72 -0.89
CA ILE A 448 -0.77 -6.09 -1.32
C ILE A 448 -2.21 -6.41 -0.89
N THR A 449 -2.59 -6.06 0.34
CA THR A 449 -3.95 -6.26 0.85
C THR A 449 -4.99 -5.46 0.06
N LYS A 450 -4.70 -4.20 -0.32
CA LYS A 450 -5.61 -3.39 -1.15
C LYS A 450 -5.78 -3.93 -2.57
N HIS A 451 -4.70 -4.43 -3.16
CA HIS A 451 -4.71 -5.00 -4.50
C HIS A 451 -5.50 -6.32 -4.55
N PHE A 452 -5.08 -7.30 -3.75
CA PHE A 452 -5.71 -8.63 -3.73
C PHE A 452 -7.00 -8.69 -2.93
N ARG A 453 -7.34 -7.61 -2.21
CA ARG A 453 -8.55 -7.54 -1.38
C ARG A 453 -8.65 -8.70 -0.39
N GLU A 454 -7.49 -9.06 0.17
CA GLU A 454 -7.27 -10.29 0.92
C GLU A 454 -6.35 -10.03 2.13
N PRO A 455 -6.51 -10.73 3.26
CA PRO A 455 -5.52 -10.72 4.33
C PRO A 455 -4.20 -11.34 3.87
N ILE A 456 -3.12 -10.60 4.08
CA ILE A 456 -1.78 -11.00 3.65
C ILE A 456 -0.95 -11.46 4.84
N ALA A 457 -0.37 -12.65 4.72
CA ALA A 457 0.58 -13.20 5.68
C ALA A 457 1.94 -12.53 5.48
N LEU A 458 2.35 -11.68 6.42
CA LEU A 458 3.62 -10.95 6.36
C LEU A 458 4.00 -10.48 7.77
N MET A 459 5.24 -10.75 8.16
CA MET A 459 5.82 -10.38 9.45
C MET A 459 7.12 -9.58 9.27
N SER A 460 7.60 -8.99 10.36
CA SER A 460 8.84 -8.22 10.37
C SER A 460 9.60 -8.41 11.67
N THR A 461 10.93 -8.35 11.58
CA THR A 461 11.82 -8.37 12.75
C THR A 461 11.79 -7.07 13.54
N LYS A 462 11.39 -5.95 12.92
CA LYS A 462 11.27 -4.61 13.52
C LYS A 462 12.59 -4.12 14.12
N LEU A 463 13.57 -3.88 13.26
CA LEU A 463 14.85 -3.33 13.69
C LEU A 463 14.69 -1.87 14.15
N PHE A 464 15.24 -1.57 15.33
CA PHE A 464 15.38 -0.23 15.89
C PHE A 464 16.85 0.22 15.88
N THR A 465 17.10 1.48 16.24
CA THR A 465 18.45 2.05 16.31
C THR A 465 19.44 1.18 17.08
N GLU A 466 19.02 0.55 18.17
CA GLU A 466 19.87 -0.33 18.96
C GLU A 466 20.31 -1.57 18.17
N ASP A 467 19.40 -2.19 17.40
CA ASP A 467 19.73 -3.35 16.55
C ASP A 467 20.67 -2.95 15.39
N VAL A 468 20.55 -1.72 14.90
CA VAL A 468 21.41 -1.19 13.84
C VAL A 468 22.85 -1.02 14.35
N VAL A 469 23.02 -0.54 15.58
CA VAL A 469 24.34 -0.30 16.19
C VAL A 469 24.96 -1.57 16.77
N MET A 470 24.17 -2.38 17.49
CA MET A 470 24.67 -3.51 18.28
C MET A 470 24.64 -4.84 17.54
N GLY A 471 23.96 -4.92 16.40
CA GLY A 471 23.73 -6.17 15.67
C GLY A 471 22.27 -6.62 15.74
N SER A 472 21.81 -7.28 14.68
CA SER A 472 20.39 -7.64 14.45
C SER A 472 20.16 -9.16 14.47
N ASP A 473 21.22 -9.95 14.64
CA ASP A 473 21.21 -11.42 14.57
C ASP A 473 20.34 -12.05 15.67
N GLU A 474 20.47 -11.56 16.91
CA GLU A 474 19.64 -12.03 18.02
C GLU A 474 18.15 -11.74 17.78
N THR A 475 17.84 -10.56 17.22
CA THR A 475 16.47 -10.14 16.94
C THR A 475 15.87 -10.99 15.82
N LEU A 476 16.64 -11.25 14.76
CA LEU A 476 16.26 -12.20 13.71
C LEU A 476 15.98 -13.58 14.30
N THR A 477 16.90 -14.07 15.13
CA THR A 477 16.80 -15.39 15.79
C THR A 477 15.55 -15.51 16.64
N LYS A 478 15.31 -14.55 17.53
CA LYS A 478 14.14 -14.53 18.41
C LYS A 478 12.84 -14.51 17.63
N VAL A 479 12.77 -13.73 16.54
CA VAL A 479 11.57 -13.61 15.71
C VAL A 479 11.29 -14.88 14.92
N VAL A 480 12.33 -15.45 14.27
CA VAL A 480 12.20 -16.70 13.50
C VAL A 480 11.83 -17.86 14.42
N GLN A 481 12.46 -17.98 15.58
CA GLN A 481 12.14 -18.99 16.59
C GLN A 481 10.70 -18.83 17.12
N GLY A 482 10.29 -17.60 17.45
CA GLY A 482 8.91 -17.32 17.87
C GLY A 482 7.86 -17.63 16.80
N VAL A 483 8.23 -17.50 15.52
CA VAL A 483 7.41 -17.91 14.38
C VAL A 483 7.31 -19.44 14.29
N ILE A 484 8.43 -20.15 14.46
CA ILE A 484 8.47 -21.62 14.49
C ILE A 484 7.54 -22.15 15.57
N GLU A 485 7.64 -21.63 16.78
CA GLU A 485 6.87 -22.10 17.94
C GLU A 485 5.37 -21.82 17.82
N LYS A 486 4.99 -20.65 17.30
CA LYS A 486 3.59 -20.20 17.32
C LYS A 486 2.79 -20.60 16.09
N GLN A 487 3.41 -20.59 14.91
CA GLN A 487 2.69 -20.69 13.63
C GLN A 487 3.02 -21.96 12.86
N GLN A 488 4.15 -22.62 13.16
CA GLN A 488 4.62 -23.84 12.50
C GLN A 488 4.45 -23.83 10.96
N PRO A 489 4.89 -22.77 10.22
CA PRO A 489 4.77 -22.77 8.76
C PRO A 489 5.58 -23.91 8.13
N ASP A 490 5.27 -24.26 6.89
CA ASP A 490 6.02 -25.30 6.15
C ASP A 490 7.25 -24.71 5.46
N LEU A 491 7.14 -23.43 5.06
CA LEU A 491 8.21 -22.64 4.46
C LEU A 491 8.29 -21.27 5.13
N ARG A 492 9.51 -20.82 5.46
CA ARG A 492 9.78 -19.48 5.99
C ARG A 492 10.67 -18.75 4.99
N GLY A 493 10.23 -17.61 4.50
CA GLY A 493 11.05 -16.75 3.66
C GLY A 493 11.54 -15.56 4.46
N VAL A 494 12.83 -15.52 4.76
CA VAL A 494 13.47 -14.33 5.33
C VAL A 494 13.86 -13.42 4.17
N LEU A 495 13.22 -12.26 4.09
CA LEU A 495 13.43 -11.24 3.06
C LEU A 495 14.24 -10.10 3.68
N THR A 496 15.29 -9.63 3.05
CA THR A 496 16.03 -8.46 3.54
C THR A 496 15.30 -7.16 3.18
N SER A 497 15.73 -6.03 3.73
CA SER A 497 15.29 -4.69 3.31
C SER A 497 16.51 -3.84 3.02
N GLY A 498 16.34 -2.66 2.41
CA GLY A 498 17.46 -1.75 2.19
C GLY A 498 18.25 -1.40 3.46
N LEU A 499 17.65 -1.52 4.64
CA LEU A 499 18.36 -1.35 5.91
C LEU A 499 19.31 -2.52 6.22
N SER A 500 18.83 -3.76 6.12
CA SER A 500 19.65 -4.94 6.47
C SER A 500 20.72 -5.22 5.43
N GLU A 501 20.46 -4.90 4.16
CA GLU A 501 21.44 -5.02 3.07
C GLU A 501 22.61 -4.04 3.27
N ILE A 502 22.36 -2.75 3.51
CA ILE A 502 23.44 -1.77 3.68
C ILE A 502 24.19 -1.98 5.00
N LYS A 503 23.50 -2.42 6.05
CA LYS A 503 24.18 -2.82 7.30
C LYS A 503 25.13 -4.00 7.07
N GLY A 504 24.89 -4.81 6.05
CA GLY A 504 25.65 -6.03 5.77
C GLY A 504 25.27 -7.17 6.72
N ASP A 505 24.00 -7.29 7.07
CA ASP A 505 23.52 -8.41 7.91
C ASP A 505 23.77 -9.74 7.20
N ASP A 506 24.50 -10.66 7.83
CA ASP A 506 24.69 -12.01 7.30
C ASP A 506 23.47 -12.90 7.57
N VAL A 507 22.35 -12.53 6.95
CA VAL A 507 21.09 -13.27 7.03
C VAL A 507 21.25 -14.68 6.45
N ALA A 508 22.09 -14.86 5.44
CA ALA A 508 22.38 -16.17 4.85
C ALA A 508 23.07 -17.10 5.86
N GLY A 509 24.09 -16.60 6.58
CA GLY A 509 24.77 -17.29 7.66
C GLY A 509 23.81 -17.64 8.80
N ALA A 510 23.02 -16.68 9.27
CA ALA A 510 22.02 -16.92 10.32
C ALA A 510 21.00 -18.00 9.91
N VAL A 511 20.49 -17.95 8.68
CA VAL A 511 19.58 -18.98 8.13
C VAL A 511 20.26 -20.36 8.06
N LYS A 512 21.56 -20.42 7.73
CA LYS A 512 22.32 -21.66 7.70
C LYS A 512 22.46 -22.27 9.10
N GLU A 513 22.68 -21.47 10.13
CA GLU A 513 22.73 -21.94 11.52
C GLU A 513 21.40 -22.55 11.98
N PHE A 514 20.25 -21.91 11.65
CA PHE A 514 18.93 -22.48 11.94
C PHE A 514 18.70 -23.83 11.30
N ARG A 515 19.19 -24.04 10.07
CA ARG A 515 19.08 -25.33 9.37
C ARG A 515 19.89 -26.42 10.07
N VAL A 516 21.04 -26.07 10.65
CA VAL A 516 21.92 -27.02 11.36
C VAL A 516 21.37 -27.41 12.73
N GLN A 517 20.68 -26.49 13.42
CA GLN A 517 20.14 -26.70 14.78
C GLN A 517 18.90 -27.61 14.85
N GLY A 518 18.47 -28.19 13.73
CA GLY A 518 17.57 -29.34 13.74
C GLY A 518 16.11 -29.00 14.05
N SER A 519 15.40 -28.51 13.04
CA SER A 519 13.96 -28.71 12.91
C SER A 519 13.68 -29.03 11.45
N GLY A 520 12.72 -29.91 11.13
CA GLY A 520 12.34 -30.27 9.74
C GLY A 520 11.69 -29.11 8.96
N VAL A 521 12.16 -27.89 9.22
CA VAL A 521 11.62 -26.58 8.91
C VAL A 521 12.46 -25.98 7.78
N ARG A 522 11.80 -25.65 6.67
CA ARG A 522 12.46 -25.04 5.51
C ARG A 522 12.50 -23.53 5.68
N ILE A 523 13.71 -22.99 5.80
CA ILE A 523 13.96 -21.54 5.88
C ILE A 523 14.79 -21.16 4.67
N ILE A 524 14.34 -20.17 3.91
CA ILE A 524 15.06 -19.59 2.78
C ILE A 524 15.42 -18.14 3.09
N ASN A 525 16.54 -17.69 2.53
CA ASN A 525 16.92 -16.28 2.49
C ASN A 525 16.67 -15.76 1.07
N VAL A 526 16.08 -14.57 0.96
CA VAL A 526 15.96 -13.85 -0.32
C VAL A 526 16.53 -12.45 -0.09
N SER A 527 17.65 -12.16 -0.74
CA SER A 527 18.23 -10.82 -0.75
C SER A 527 17.38 -9.92 -1.65
N THR A 528 16.76 -8.90 -1.04
CA THR A 528 15.86 -7.93 -1.68
C THR A 528 16.27 -6.49 -1.38
N PRO A 529 17.43 -6.03 -1.89
CA PRO A 529 17.84 -4.63 -1.79
C PRO A 529 16.84 -3.71 -2.49
N ASP A 530 16.53 -2.58 -1.87
CA ASP A 530 15.55 -1.61 -2.39
C ASP A 530 16.13 -0.71 -3.51
N TYR A 531 17.46 -0.64 -3.63
CA TYR A 531 18.21 0.19 -4.58
C TYR A 531 18.58 -0.53 -5.88
N GLU A 532 18.21 -1.80 -6.02
CA GLU A 532 18.42 -2.62 -7.23
C GLU A 532 17.06 -3.11 -7.74
N GLY A 533 16.90 -3.26 -9.07
CA GLY A 533 15.73 -3.93 -9.66
C GLY A 533 14.37 -3.34 -9.26
N GLY A 534 13.37 -4.21 -9.10
CA GLY A 534 12.02 -3.82 -8.67
C GLY A 534 11.17 -4.99 -8.18
N LEU A 535 9.85 -4.82 -8.22
CA LEU A 535 8.90 -5.85 -7.79
C LEU A 535 9.10 -7.17 -8.55
N GLU A 536 9.21 -7.11 -9.87
CA GLU A 536 9.41 -8.29 -10.72
C GLU A 536 10.70 -9.05 -10.38
N THR A 537 11.80 -8.32 -10.14
CA THR A 537 13.09 -8.91 -9.74
C THR A 537 12.99 -9.64 -8.40
N GLY A 538 12.39 -9.02 -7.39
CA GLY A 538 12.22 -9.65 -6.08
C GLY A 538 11.29 -10.86 -6.11
N TYR A 539 10.28 -10.83 -6.98
CA TYR A 539 9.41 -11.98 -7.22
C TYR A 539 10.20 -13.16 -7.80
N ALA A 540 11.01 -12.94 -8.84
CA ALA A 540 11.86 -13.97 -9.45
C ALA A 540 12.89 -14.56 -8.47
N LYS A 541 13.63 -13.71 -7.74
CA LYS A 541 14.60 -14.14 -6.71
C LYS A 541 13.96 -15.03 -5.64
N ALA A 542 12.71 -14.75 -5.26
CA ALA A 542 12.00 -15.58 -4.29
C ALA A 542 11.65 -16.96 -4.86
N VAL A 543 11.25 -17.05 -6.13
CA VAL A 543 10.97 -18.32 -6.81
C VAL A 543 12.23 -19.16 -6.94
N GLU A 544 13.34 -18.55 -7.34
CA GLU A 544 14.67 -19.20 -7.40
C GLU A 544 15.04 -19.80 -6.04
N ALA A 545 15.02 -18.98 -4.98
CA ALA A 545 15.37 -19.42 -3.64
C ALA A 545 14.48 -20.56 -3.12
N VAL A 546 13.20 -20.58 -3.51
CA VAL A 546 12.28 -21.69 -3.20
C VAL A 546 12.68 -22.97 -3.93
N ILE A 547 12.94 -22.88 -5.24
CA ILE A 547 13.35 -24.04 -6.05
C ILE A 547 14.66 -24.62 -5.51
N GLU A 548 15.65 -23.76 -5.25
CA GLU A 548 16.94 -24.16 -4.69
C GLU A 548 16.81 -24.93 -3.37
N ALA A 549 15.96 -24.42 -2.47
CA ALA A 549 15.82 -24.98 -1.14
C ALA A 549 14.91 -26.21 -1.07
N VAL A 550 13.89 -26.30 -1.92
CA VAL A 550 12.79 -27.28 -1.76
C VAL A 550 12.83 -28.39 -2.81
N ALA A 551 13.13 -28.09 -4.08
CA ALA A 551 13.08 -29.08 -5.15
C ALA A 551 14.16 -30.18 -5.00
N ARG A 552 13.78 -31.43 -5.29
CA ARG A 552 14.61 -32.65 -5.18
C ARG A 552 14.29 -33.63 -6.32
N ASN A 553 15.18 -34.61 -6.54
CA ASN A 553 14.92 -35.80 -7.35
C ASN A 553 14.51 -36.97 -6.44
N GLN A 554 13.64 -37.85 -6.92
CA GLN A 554 13.40 -39.15 -6.27
C GLN A 554 14.56 -40.14 -6.49
N GLU A 555 15.73 -39.94 -5.88
CA GLU A 555 16.73 -41.00 -5.74
C GLU A 555 17.45 -40.98 -4.38
N SER A 556 16.86 -41.64 -3.38
CA SER A 556 17.58 -42.22 -2.22
C SER A 556 16.82 -43.42 -1.63
N GLY A 557 16.33 -44.33 -2.49
CA GLY A 557 15.44 -45.42 -2.04
C GLY A 557 15.44 -46.74 -2.83
N VAL A 558 16.32 -46.95 -3.81
CA VAL A 558 16.41 -48.25 -4.52
C VAL A 558 17.79 -48.85 -4.35
N ARG A 559 18.00 -49.49 -3.19
CA ARG A 559 19.10 -50.42 -2.95
C ARG A 559 18.53 -51.77 -2.49
N SER A 560 17.70 -52.38 -3.33
CA SER A 560 17.29 -53.79 -3.21
C SER A 560 16.35 -54.22 -4.33
N GLN A 561 16.80 -54.24 -5.59
CA GLN A 561 16.21 -55.11 -6.63
C GLN A 561 17.10 -55.21 -7.89
N GLU A 562 18.42 -55.35 -7.72
CA GLU A 562 19.29 -55.89 -8.78
C GLU A 562 19.27 -57.42 -8.72
N SER A 563 18.20 -58.04 -9.19
CA SER A 563 18.14 -59.47 -9.59
C SER A 563 16.76 -59.76 -10.16
N GLU A 564 16.50 -59.40 -11.43
CA GLU A 564 15.55 -60.16 -12.28
C GLU A 564 15.43 -59.71 -13.75
N VAL A 565 16.14 -58.65 -14.19
CA VAL A 565 16.13 -58.25 -15.61
C VAL A 565 17.39 -58.74 -16.34
N ARG A 566 17.61 -60.07 -16.32
CA ARG A 566 18.57 -60.78 -17.19
C ARG A 566 17.88 -61.93 -17.91
N SER A 567 16.82 -61.63 -18.65
CA SER A 567 16.43 -62.48 -19.78
C SER A 567 15.64 -61.61 -20.77
N ARG A 568 15.87 -61.81 -22.07
CA ARG A 568 15.36 -61.04 -23.22
C ARG A 568 16.26 -59.89 -23.70
N LYS A 569 17.47 -60.27 -24.13
CA LYS A 569 18.14 -59.60 -25.26
C LYS A 569 18.38 -60.64 -26.35
N SER A 570 17.61 -60.54 -27.44
CA SER A 570 18.00 -61.04 -28.76
C SER A 570 17.18 -60.31 -29.82
N GLY A 571 17.81 -59.45 -30.62
CA GLY A 571 17.26 -59.06 -31.92
C GLY A 571 17.48 -57.61 -32.38
N VAL A 572 18.61 -57.41 -33.08
CA VAL A 572 18.81 -56.58 -34.29
C VAL A 572 19.04 -55.06 -34.16
N GLU A 573 20.13 -54.63 -34.83
CA GLU A 573 20.68 -53.28 -34.99
C GLU A 573 20.16 -52.52 -36.24
N ASP A 574 20.47 -51.22 -36.25
CA ASP A 574 20.63 -50.25 -37.35
C ASP A 574 19.43 -49.48 -37.92
N SER A 575 19.37 -48.16 -37.66
CA SER A 575 19.64 -47.10 -38.67
C SER A 575 19.38 -45.66 -38.18
N THR A 576 20.34 -44.77 -38.48
CA THR A 576 20.23 -43.33 -38.82
C THR A 576 19.60 -42.32 -37.84
N GLY A 577 20.40 -41.29 -37.51
CA GLY A 577 20.05 -40.18 -36.63
C GLY A 577 18.85 -39.35 -37.11
N SER A 578 17.85 -39.30 -36.24
CA SER A 578 16.83 -38.26 -36.16
C SER A 578 16.66 -37.95 -34.67
N LEU A 579 16.45 -36.67 -34.31
CA LEU A 579 16.18 -36.29 -32.92
C LEU A 579 15.05 -37.16 -32.38
N ASP A 580 15.38 -37.96 -31.38
CA ASP A 580 14.47 -38.91 -30.77
C ASP A 580 13.32 -38.13 -30.13
N SER A 581 12.18 -38.10 -30.82
CA SER A 581 10.89 -37.68 -30.29
C SER A 581 10.44 -38.74 -29.28
N GLY A 582 11.10 -38.77 -28.12
CA GLY A 582 10.69 -39.54 -26.96
C GLY A 582 9.39 -38.96 -26.44
N LEU A 583 8.26 -39.54 -26.85
CA LEU A 583 6.94 -39.22 -26.32
C LEU A 583 6.98 -39.35 -24.79
N LEU A 584 6.95 -38.21 -24.10
CA LEU A 584 6.61 -38.14 -22.68
C LEU A 584 5.27 -38.86 -22.46
N SER A 585 5.19 -39.65 -21.39
CA SER A 585 4.05 -40.53 -21.11
C SER A 585 2.72 -39.75 -20.98
N ARG A 586 1.59 -40.44 -21.17
CA ARG A 586 0.21 -39.87 -21.16
C ARG A 586 -0.29 -39.28 -19.82
N ASP A 587 0.61 -39.08 -18.86
CA ASP A 587 0.39 -38.50 -17.53
C ASP A 587 1.63 -37.68 -17.10
N CYS A 588 2.23 -36.95 -18.05
CA CYS A 588 3.46 -36.21 -17.80
C CYS A 588 3.23 -35.05 -16.82
N LYS A 589 4.02 -35.02 -15.75
CA LYS A 589 4.11 -33.89 -14.84
C LYS A 589 4.97 -32.80 -15.47
N ILE A 590 4.49 -31.56 -15.44
CA ILE A 590 5.24 -30.41 -15.96
C ILE A 590 5.35 -29.34 -14.89
N ASN A 591 6.47 -28.63 -14.87
CA ASN A 591 6.63 -27.44 -14.04
C ASN A 591 6.10 -26.23 -14.81
N VAL A 592 5.46 -25.30 -14.12
CA VAL A 592 4.96 -24.05 -14.70
C VAL A 592 5.38 -22.90 -13.79
N LEU A 593 6.35 -22.11 -14.23
CA LEU A 593 6.84 -20.94 -13.53
C LEU A 593 6.12 -19.71 -14.07
N VAL A 594 5.53 -18.91 -13.19
CA VAL A 594 4.60 -17.84 -13.60
C VAL A 594 5.03 -16.51 -13.01
N GLY A 595 5.19 -15.49 -13.86
CA GLY A 595 5.58 -14.15 -13.45
C GLY A 595 4.48 -13.38 -12.68
N SER A 596 4.89 -12.29 -12.02
CA SER A 596 4.02 -11.47 -11.17
C SER A 596 2.91 -10.69 -11.90
N HIS A 597 2.92 -10.70 -13.23
CA HIS A 597 2.00 -9.91 -14.06
C HIS A 597 0.62 -10.58 -14.26
N LEU A 598 0.46 -11.86 -13.90
CA LEU A 598 -0.81 -12.58 -14.00
C LEU A 598 -1.73 -12.30 -12.79
N SER A 599 -3.04 -12.24 -13.03
CA SER A 599 -4.04 -12.12 -11.97
C SER A 599 -4.29 -13.48 -11.29
N PRO A 600 -4.81 -13.53 -10.05
CA PRO A 600 -5.19 -14.79 -9.41
C PRO A 600 -6.12 -15.68 -10.26
N ALA A 601 -7.08 -15.09 -10.99
CA ALA A 601 -7.96 -15.84 -11.89
C ALA A 601 -7.20 -16.44 -13.08
N ASP A 602 -6.15 -15.77 -13.56
CA ASP A 602 -5.30 -16.29 -14.64
C ASP A 602 -4.59 -17.59 -14.23
N PHE A 603 -4.16 -17.72 -12.96
CA PHE A 603 -3.57 -18.97 -12.46
C PHE A 603 -4.54 -20.15 -12.51
N THR A 604 -5.80 -19.91 -12.13
CA THR A 604 -6.86 -20.94 -12.20
C THR A 604 -7.14 -21.34 -13.65
N ASP A 605 -7.32 -20.37 -14.55
CA ASP A 605 -7.57 -20.62 -15.97
C ASP A 605 -6.38 -21.33 -16.64
N LEU A 606 -5.15 -20.96 -16.29
CA LEU A 606 -3.92 -21.60 -16.77
C LEU A 606 -3.82 -23.07 -16.34
N ARG A 607 -4.11 -23.38 -15.07
CA ARG A 607 -4.17 -24.75 -14.56
C ARG A 607 -5.17 -25.59 -15.35
N GLU A 608 -6.40 -25.08 -15.51
CA GLU A 608 -7.45 -25.77 -16.26
C GLU A 608 -7.07 -25.98 -17.74
N MET A 609 -6.40 -25.00 -18.36
CA MET A 609 -5.88 -25.13 -19.72
C MET A 609 -4.93 -26.31 -19.83
N ILE A 610 -3.92 -26.37 -18.96
CA ILE A 610 -2.90 -27.42 -19.02
C ILE A 610 -3.51 -28.81 -18.69
N GLU A 611 -4.34 -28.90 -17.65
CA GLU A 611 -4.98 -30.16 -17.24
C GLU A 611 -5.93 -30.71 -18.31
N SER A 612 -6.52 -29.86 -19.15
CA SER A 612 -7.37 -30.31 -20.25
C SER A 612 -6.62 -31.07 -21.36
N PHE A 613 -5.29 -30.92 -21.44
CA PHE A 613 -4.42 -31.75 -22.27
C PHE A 613 -3.99 -33.05 -21.55
N GLY A 614 -4.48 -33.29 -20.33
CA GLY A 614 -4.12 -34.45 -19.50
C GLY A 614 -2.73 -34.38 -18.89
N LEU A 615 -2.15 -33.18 -18.81
CA LEU A 615 -0.88 -32.92 -18.14
C LEU A 615 -1.15 -32.59 -16.67
N LYS A 616 -0.15 -32.78 -15.81
CA LYS A 616 -0.24 -32.47 -14.36
C LYS A 616 0.68 -31.29 -14.05
N PRO A 617 0.16 -30.05 -13.98
CA PRO A 617 0.98 -28.88 -13.73
C PRO A 617 1.32 -28.71 -12.24
N VAL A 618 2.61 -28.54 -11.95
CA VAL A 618 3.09 -27.94 -10.70
C VAL A 618 3.38 -26.46 -10.99
N ILE A 619 2.43 -25.60 -10.65
CA ILE A 619 2.52 -24.15 -10.85
C ILE A 619 3.27 -23.53 -9.66
N LEU A 620 4.28 -22.69 -9.90
CA LEU A 620 5.06 -22.03 -8.84
C LEU A 620 5.45 -20.58 -9.25
N PRO A 621 5.08 -19.57 -8.45
CA PRO A 621 4.08 -19.58 -7.37
C PRO A 621 2.66 -19.81 -7.91
N ASP A 622 1.72 -20.24 -7.08
CA ASP A 622 0.30 -20.30 -7.47
C ASP A 622 -0.51 -19.24 -6.71
N LEU A 623 -0.70 -18.07 -7.34
CA LEU A 623 -1.45 -16.95 -6.75
C LEU A 623 -2.97 -17.11 -6.84
N SER A 624 -3.51 -18.21 -7.38
CA SER A 624 -4.96 -18.48 -7.35
C SER A 624 -5.53 -18.44 -5.94
N ALA A 625 -4.70 -18.68 -4.92
CA ALA A 625 -5.05 -18.53 -3.51
C ALA A 625 -5.47 -17.11 -3.07
N LEU A 626 -5.26 -16.10 -3.92
CA LEU A 626 -5.61 -14.69 -3.67
C LEU A 626 -6.84 -14.24 -4.48
N ASP A 627 -7.64 -15.18 -4.99
CA ASP A 627 -8.86 -14.95 -5.77
C ASP A 627 -10.09 -14.52 -4.94
N GLY A 628 -9.99 -14.52 -3.61
CA GLY A 628 -11.12 -14.29 -2.70
C GLY A 628 -11.61 -15.54 -1.95
N SER A 629 -11.07 -16.73 -2.27
CA SER A 629 -11.54 -18.01 -1.74
C SER A 629 -11.12 -18.30 -0.29
N ARG A 630 -10.09 -17.64 0.21
CA ARG A 630 -9.52 -17.88 1.55
C ARG A 630 -10.56 -17.63 2.65
N GLN A 631 -10.82 -18.62 3.48
CA GLN A 631 -11.73 -18.49 4.63
C GLN A 631 -11.01 -18.00 5.89
N GLY A 632 -11.57 -17.00 6.56
CA GLY A 632 -11.04 -16.45 7.81
C GLY A 632 -9.66 -15.79 7.68
N PHE A 633 -9.03 -15.55 8.83
CA PHE A 633 -7.68 -15.00 8.93
C PHE A 633 -6.68 -16.08 9.32
N SER A 634 -5.58 -16.15 8.56
CA SER A 634 -4.42 -16.96 8.89
C SER A 634 -3.19 -16.06 9.02
N ALA A 635 -2.31 -16.39 9.96
CA ALA A 635 -1.02 -15.71 10.10
C ALA A 635 0.02 -16.21 9.07
N ILE A 636 -0.24 -17.37 8.45
CA ILE A 636 0.55 -17.98 7.37
C ILE A 636 -0.26 -17.96 6.07
N ALA A 637 0.43 -18.00 4.92
CA ALA A 637 -0.22 -18.14 3.62
C ALA A 637 -1.10 -19.41 3.60
N SER A 638 -2.21 -19.34 2.90
CA SER A 638 -3.21 -20.42 2.81
C SER A 638 -3.57 -20.64 1.35
N GLY A 639 -3.51 -21.89 0.89
CA GLY A 639 -3.68 -22.23 -0.51
C GLY A 639 -2.40 -21.99 -1.33
N GLY A 640 -2.47 -22.24 -2.63
CA GLY A 640 -1.33 -22.18 -3.54
C GLY A 640 -0.56 -23.50 -3.57
N THR A 641 0.67 -23.46 -4.09
CA THR A 641 1.51 -24.63 -4.32
C THR A 641 1.98 -25.22 -3.00
N LYS A 642 1.77 -26.52 -2.77
CA LYS A 642 2.25 -27.15 -1.54
C LYS A 642 3.75 -27.38 -1.62
N THR A 643 4.43 -27.25 -0.49
CA THR A 643 5.87 -27.56 -0.41
C THR A 643 6.19 -28.99 -0.88
N GLY A 644 5.32 -29.95 -0.61
CA GLY A 644 5.45 -31.32 -1.12
C GLY A 644 5.30 -31.46 -2.63
N GLU A 645 4.58 -30.56 -3.31
CA GLU A 645 4.53 -30.54 -4.78
C GLU A 645 5.83 -29.98 -5.36
N ILE A 646 6.34 -28.88 -4.75
CA ILE A 646 7.61 -28.24 -5.11
C ILE A 646 8.79 -29.22 -4.97
N GLU A 647 8.78 -30.05 -3.92
CA GLU A 647 9.81 -31.09 -3.72
C GLU A 647 9.96 -32.01 -4.92
N THR A 648 8.88 -32.27 -5.64
CA THR A 648 8.88 -33.20 -6.77
C THR A 648 9.22 -32.51 -8.09
N MET A 649 9.44 -31.20 -8.15
CA MET A 649 9.68 -30.48 -9.41
C MET A 649 10.89 -31.00 -10.20
N GLY A 650 11.85 -31.68 -9.54
CA GLY A 650 12.98 -32.36 -10.18
C GLY A 650 12.60 -33.57 -11.04
N ASP A 651 11.40 -34.14 -10.83
CA ASP A 651 10.92 -35.30 -11.59
C ASP A 651 9.99 -34.92 -12.76
N SER A 652 9.84 -33.63 -13.07
CA SER A 652 8.98 -33.16 -14.17
C SER A 652 9.65 -33.35 -15.53
N GLY A 653 8.86 -33.64 -16.56
CA GLY A 653 9.39 -33.89 -17.91
C GLY A 653 9.80 -32.62 -18.68
N LEU A 654 9.24 -31.47 -18.31
CA LEU A 654 9.53 -30.17 -18.93
C LEU A 654 9.15 -29.04 -17.95
N THR A 655 9.81 -27.90 -18.09
CA THR A 655 9.42 -26.64 -17.43
C THR A 655 8.87 -25.64 -18.45
N ILE A 656 7.74 -25.02 -18.16
CA ILE A 656 7.19 -23.89 -18.90
C ILE A 656 7.41 -22.63 -18.03
N ALA A 657 8.08 -21.62 -18.57
CA ALA A 657 8.25 -20.33 -17.91
C ALA A 657 7.39 -19.27 -18.61
N ILE A 658 6.55 -18.55 -17.86
CA ILE A 658 5.66 -17.49 -18.37
C ILE A 658 6.15 -16.15 -17.84
N GLY A 659 6.54 -15.27 -18.76
CA GLY A 659 7.32 -14.06 -18.48
C GLY A 659 8.82 -14.34 -18.50
N LEU A 660 9.61 -13.40 -19.01
CA LEU A 660 11.06 -13.57 -19.09
C LEU A 660 11.70 -13.49 -17.70
N SER A 661 11.06 -12.80 -16.75
CA SER A 661 11.48 -12.79 -15.35
C SER A 661 11.59 -14.20 -14.74
N MET A 662 10.87 -15.20 -15.30
CA MET A 662 10.89 -16.59 -14.83
C MET A 662 11.98 -17.46 -15.47
N GLU A 663 12.79 -16.91 -16.39
CA GLU A 663 13.90 -17.65 -17.00
C GLU A 663 14.97 -18.07 -15.98
N GLY A 664 15.34 -17.17 -15.06
CA GLY A 664 16.28 -17.48 -13.97
C GLY A 664 15.86 -18.70 -13.14
N PRO A 665 14.64 -18.75 -12.58
CA PRO A 665 14.18 -19.95 -11.89
C PRO A 665 14.03 -21.19 -12.78
N ALA A 666 13.76 -21.04 -14.08
CA ALA A 666 13.74 -22.17 -15.02
C ALA A 666 15.15 -22.73 -15.26
N MET A 667 16.15 -21.85 -15.36
CA MET A 667 17.55 -22.21 -15.51
C MET A 667 18.06 -23.00 -14.30
N VAL A 668 17.64 -22.64 -13.08
CA VAL A 668 17.94 -23.42 -11.86
C VAL A 668 17.46 -24.87 -12.00
N LEU A 669 16.24 -25.10 -12.52
CA LEU A 669 15.71 -26.46 -12.73
C LEU A 669 16.49 -27.21 -13.81
N LYS A 670 16.90 -26.52 -14.87
CA LYS A 670 17.72 -27.10 -15.95
C LYS A 670 19.10 -27.49 -15.47
N GLU A 671 19.79 -26.61 -14.76
CA GLU A 671 21.16 -26.84 -14.27
C GLU A 671 21.21 -27.93 -13.20
N ARG A 672 20.24 -27.94 -12.27
CA ARG A 672 20.23 -28.90 -11.15
C ARG A 672 19.66 -30.27 -11.52
N PHE A 673 18.65 -30.31 -12.38
CA PHE A 673 17.88 -31.53 -12.64
C PHE A 673 17.86 -31.96 -14.11
N GLY A 674 18.48 -31.19 -15.02
CA GLY A 674 18.49 -31.49 -16.46
C GLY A 674 17.15 -31.29 -17.15
N ILE A 675 16.20 -30.59 -16.51
CA ILE A 675 14.86 -30.38 -17.07
C ILE A 675 14.92 -29.25 -18.08
N GLU A 676 14.70 -29.56 -19.36
CA GLU A 676 14.57 -28.55 -20.39
C GLU A 676 13.37 -27.63 -20.13
N TYR A 677 13.49 -26.39 -20.57
CA TYR A 677 12.43 -25.40 -20.40
C TYR A 677 12.08 -24.67 -21.70
N ARG A 678 10.87 -24.11 -21.72
CA ARG A 678 10.41 -23.23 -22.78
C ARG A 678 9.78 -21.97 -22.19
N ILE A 679 10.20 -20.82 -22.72
CA ILE A 679 9.71 -19.52 -22.28
C ILE A 679 8.55 -19.06 -23.17
N PHE A 680 7.54 -18.48 -22.54
CA PHE A 680 6.44 -17.76 -23.15
C PHE A 680 6.42 -16.33 -22.60
N GLU A 681 6.79 -15.36 -23.43
CA GLU A 681 6.74 -13.94 -23.08
C GLU A 681 5.32 -13.40 -22.96
N SER A 682 4.35 -14.12 -23.54
CA SER A 682 2.93 -13.80 -23.50
C SER A 682 2.11 -15.09 -23.53
N VAL A 683 1.04 -15.13 -22.76
CA VAL A 683 -0.04 -16.13 -22.83
C VAL A 683 -1.39 -15.47 -23.14
N SER A 684 -1.32 -14.30 -23.78
CA SER A 684 -2.44 -13.50 -24.25
C SER A 684 -2.26 -13.16 -25.73
N GLY A 685 -3.34 -12.79 -26.41
CA GLY A 685 -3.32 -12.59 -27.87
C GLY A 685 -3.64 -13.87 -28.62
N LEU A 686 -3.82 -13.76 -29.92
CA LEU A 686 -4.13 -14.89 -30.79
C LEU A 686 -2.87 -15.71 -31.08
N ARG A 687 -1.78 -15.06 -31.49
CA ARG A 687 -0.57 -15.76 -31.96
C ARG A 687 0.16 -16.46 -30.83
N ASP A 688 0.40 -15.75 -29.74
CA ASP A 688 1.16 -16.31 -28.60
C ASP A 688 0.35 -17.42 -27.92
N MET A 689 -0.99 -17.29 -27.88
CA MET A 689 -1.85 -18.34 -27.34
C MET A 689 -1.97 -19.57 -28.26
N ASP A 690 -1.96 -19.38 -29.58
CA ASP A 690 -1.85 -20.48 -30.54
C ASP A 690 -0.54 -21.27 -30.30
N ALA A 691 0.59 -20.58 -30.15
CA ALA A 691 1.88 -21.19 -29.88
C ALA A 691 1.90 -21.95 -28.54
N PHE A 692 1.25 -21.41 -27.51
CA PHE A 692 1.09 -22.08 -26.22
C PHE A 692 0.26 -23.37 -26.35
N MET A 693 -0.89 -23.31 -27.04
CA MET A 693 -1.75 -24.48 -27.28
C MET A 693 -1.07 -25.55 -28.12
N GLU A 694 -0.32 -25.16 -29.16
CA GLU A 694 0.50 -26.07 -29.96
C GLU A 694 1.58 -26.75 -29.13
N THR A 695 2.22 -26.01 -28.22
CA THR A 695 3.22 -26.57 -27.32
C THR A 695 2.61 -27.58 -26.35
N LEU A 696 1.47 -27.27 -25.73
CA LEU A 696 0.75 -28.24 -24.89
C LEU A 696 0.31 -29.47 -25.69
N SER A 697 -0.10 -29.28 -26.94
CA SER A 697 -0.43 -30.38 -27.86
C SER A 697 0.78 -31.26 -28.17
N ALA A 698 1.94 -30.65 -28.42
CA ALA A 698 3.19 -31.35 -28.69
C ALA A 698 3.68 -32.14 -27.47
N ILE A 699 3.62 -31.55 -26.26
CA ILE A 699 4.03 -32.21 -25.01
C ILE A 699 3.11 -33.40 -24.68
N SER A 700 1.79 -33.19 -24.78
CA SER A 700 0.80 -34.20 -24.37
C SER A 700 0.50 -35.26 -25.43
N GLY A 701 0.83 -35.00 -26.70
CA GLY A 701 0.37 -35.78 -27.85
C GLY A 701 -1.15 -35.70 -28.08
N ARG A 702 -1.87 -34.81 -27.39
CA ARG A 702 -3.32 -34.62 -27.55
C ARG A 702 -3.60 -33.41 -28.42
N ARG A 703 -4.68 -33.47 -29.20
CA ARG A 703 -5.15 -32.29 -29.95
C ARG A 703 -5.74 -31.25 -29.00
N MET A 704 -5.72 -29.98 -29.41
CA MET A 704 -6.36 -28.89 -28.68
C MET A 704 -7.84 -29.23 -28.40
N PRO A 705 -8.31 -29.13 -27.13
CA PRO A 705 -9.70 -29.40 -26.80
C PRO A 705 -10.68 -28.48 -27.55
N ARG A 706 -11.84 -29.04 -27.96
CA ARG A 706 -12.88 -28.32 -28.73
C ARG A 706 -13.34 -27.01 -28.09
N ARG A 707 -13.29 -26.89 -26.75
CA ARG A 707 -13.64 -25.65 -26.04
C ARG A 707 -12.72 -24.49 -26.46
N TYR A 708 -11.43 -24.74 -26.60
CA TYR A 708 -10.43 -23.73 -26.97
C TYR A 708 -10.44 -23.45 -28.48
N GLU A 709 -10.69 -24.46 -29.32
CA GLU A 709 -10.96 -24.22 -30.75
C GLU A 709 -12.15 -23.26 -30.96
N ARG A 710 -13.21 -23.43 -30.15
CA ARG A 710 -14.35 -22.51 -30.17
C ARG A 710 -13.97 -21.13 -29.64
N GLN A 711 -13.29 -21.03 -28.49
CA GLN A 711 -12.87 -19.74 -27.94
C GLN A 711 -11.95 -18.99 -28.90
N ARG A 712 -11.02 -19.66 -29.57
CA ARG A 712 -10.16 -19.09 -30.62
C ARG A 712 -10.97 -18.47 -31.76
N ARG A 713 -11.99 -19.18 -32.27
CA ARG A 713 -12.89 -18.63 -33.30
C ARG A 713 -13.65 -17.40 -32.82
N VAL A 714 -14.12 -17.43 -31.57
CA VAL A 714 -14.82 -16.30 -30.94
C VAL A 714 -13.88 -15.12 -30.71
N LEU A 715 -12.62 -15.34 -30.34
CA LEU A 715 -11.61 -14.30 -30.25
C LEU A 715 -11.38 -13.65 -31.61
N ILE A 716 -11.15 -14.43 -32.68
CA ILE A 716 -10.94 -13.89 -34.03
C ILE A 716 -12.14 -13.03 -34.47
N ASP A 717 -13.36 -13.48 -34.19
CA ASP A 717 -14.58 -12.74 -34.50
C ASP A 717 -14.64 -11.43 -33.70
N GLY A 718 -14.45 -11.48 -32.38
CA GLY A 718 -14.45 -10.29 -31.53
C GLY A 718 -13.29 -9.33 -31.81
N MET A 719 -12.12 -9.82 -32.22
CA MET A 719 -11.03 -8.97 -32.71
C MET A 719 -11.45 -8.22 -33.97
N ARG A 720 -12.19 -8.86 -34.91
CA ARG A 720 -12.73 -8.18 -36.08
C ARG A 720 -13.81 -7.17 -35.73
N ASP A 721 -14.60 -7.42 -34.69
CA ASP A 721 -15.58 -6.43 -34.22
C ASP A 721 -14.88 -5.22 -33.59
N ALA A 722 -13.82 -5.47 -32.82
CA ALA A 722 -13.15 -4.44 -32.04
C ALA A 722 -12.05 -3.68 -32.80
N HIS A 723 -11.46 -4.23 -33.87
CA HIS A 723 -10.27 -3.63 -34.51
C HIS A 723 -10.47 -2.20 -35.00
N PHE A 724 -11.68 -1.81 -35.40
CA PHE A 724 -11.98 -0.44 -35.82
C PHE A 724 -11.76 0.60 -34.71
N TYR A 725 -11.84 0.19 -33.45
CA TYR A 725 -11.60 1.05 -32.29
C TYR A 725 -10.12 1.16 -31.93
N PHE A 726 -9.27 0.23 -32.38
CA PHE A 726 -7.84 0.20 -32.08
C PHE A 726 -6.96 0.68 -33.25
N GLY A 727 -7.41 0.47 -34.50
CA GLY A 727 -6.62 0.77 -35.69
C GLY A 727 -6.11 2.22 -35.71
N GLY A 728 -4.79 2.39 -35.68
CA GLY A 728 -4.13 3.70 -35.73
C GLY A 728 -4.25 4.53 -34.43
N LYS A 729 -4.71 3.93 -33.33
CA LYS A 729 -4.73 4.55 -32.00
C LYS A 729 -3.35 4.52 -31.36
N GLY A 730 -2.95 5.65 -30.78
CA GLY A 730 -1.73 5.79 -30.00
C GLY A 730 -1.96 5.41 -28.54
N VAL A 731 -1.25 4.40 -28.04
CA VAL A 731 -1.42 3.90 -26.66
C VAL A 731 -0.16 4.18 -25.85
N CYS A 732 -0.33 4.58 -24.60
CA CYS A 732 0.75 4.61 -23.62
C CYS A 732 0.57 3.50 -22.58
N THR A 733 1.63 2.75 -22.31
CA THR A 733 1.67 1.76 -21.23
C THR A 733 2.62 2.21 -20.13
N ALA A 734 2.23 2.05 -18.86
CA ALA A 734 3.12 2.27 -17.72
C ALA A 734 2.98 1.10 -16.72
N LEU A 735 3.77 0.05 -16.93
CA LEU A 735 3.56 -1.27 -16.32
C LEU A 735 4.91 -1.94 -16.00
N GLU A 736 4.87 -3.05 -15.26
CA GLU A 736 6.04 -3.93 -15.09
C GLU A 736 6.50 -4.48 -16.46
N PRO A 737 7.79 -4.84 -16.62
CA PRO A 737 8.36 -5.22 -17.91
C PRO A 737 7.64 -6.40 -18.60
N ASP A 738 7.43 -7.54 -17.92
CA ASP A 738 6.77 -8.70 -18.55
C ASP A 738 5.33 -8.38 -18.98
N LEU A 739 4.62 -7.58 -18.18
CA LEU A 739 3.26 -7.16 -18.53
C LEU A 739 3.25 -6.24 -19.75
N SER A 740 4.23 -5.34 -19.85
CA SER A 740 4.40 -4.44 -21.00
C SER A 740 4.67 -5.22 -22.28
N VAL A 741 5.48 -6.29 -22.22
CA VAL A 741 5.71 -7.20 -23.36
C VAL A 741 4.41 -7.87 -23.78
N GLN A 742 3.71 -8.51 -22.85
CA GLN A 742 2.45 -9.20 -23.15
C GLN A 742 1.42 -8.25 -23.78
N LEU A 743 1.22 -7.07 -23.19
CA LEU A 743 0.20 -6.14 -23.64
C LEU A 743 0.54 -5.47 -24.97
N SER A 744 1.81 -5.07 -25.19
CA SER A 744 2.23 -4.45 -26.44
C SER A 744 2.01 -5.37 -27.65
N ARG A 745 2.21 -6.69 -27.48
CA ARG A 745 1.90 -7.70 -28.51
C ARG A 745 0.41 -7.76 -28.83
N VAL A 746 -0.45 -7.84 -27.82
CA VAL A 746 -1.92 -7.87 -28.00
C VAL A 746 -2.41 -6.60 -28.69
N LEU A 747 -1.90 -5.43 -28.30
CA LEU A 747 -2.24 -4.15 -28.94
C LEU A 747 -1.79 -4.13 -30.41
N GLY A 748 -0.58 -4.63 -30.70
CA GLY A 748 -0.09 -4.76 -32.06
C GLY A 748 -0.95 -5.68 -32.94
N GLU A 749 -1.45 -6.80 -32.39
CA GLU A 749 -2.40 -7.67 -33.10
C GLU A 749 -3.74 -6.99 -33.41
N MET A 750 -4.16 -6.02 -32.59
CA MET A 750 -5.36 -5.21 -32.80
C MET A 750 -5.12 -4.00 -33.71
N GLY A 751 -3.88 -3.74 -34.14
CA GLY A 751 -3.52 -2.61 -34.99
C GLY A 751 -3.39 -1.28 -34.25
N ALA A 752 -3.31 -1.30 -32.91
CA ALA A 752 -2.93 -0.14 -32.12
C ALA A 752 -1.41 0.01 -32.10
N GLU A 753 -0.94 1.25 -31.99
CA GLU A 753 0.48 1.57 -31.88
C GLU A 753 0.79 1.95 -30.44
N VAL A 754 1.72 1.24 -29.78
CA VAL A 754 2.22 1.68 -28.47
C VAL A 754 3.27 2.76 -28.72
N ASP A 755 2.89 4.01 -28.53
CA ASP A 755 3.76 5.16 -28.77
C ASP A 755 4.83 5.28 -27.68
N LEU A 756 4.45 5.03 -26.43
CA LEU A 756 5.36 5.10 -25.29
C LEU A 756 5.06 3.98 -24.29
N SER A 757 6.09 3.19 -23.97
CA SER A 757 6.05 2.27 -22.84
C SER A 757 6.98 2.74 -21.72
N VAL A 758 6.45 2.97 -20.52
CA VAL A 758 7.21 3.31 -19.32
C VAL A 758 7.30 2.10 -18.40
N VAL A 759 8.52 1.73 -18.03
CA VAL A 759 8.82 0.61 -17.14
C VAL A 759 9.57 1.08 -15.88
N PRO A 760 9.43 0.40 -14.74
CA PRO A 760 9.97 0.87 -13.47
C PRO A 760 11.49 0.70 -13.33
N SER A 761 12.09 -0.26 -14.02
CA SER A 761 13.51 -0.58 -13.93
C SER A 761 14.00 -1.22 -15.21
N ARG A 762 15.32 -1.28 -15.41
CA ARG A 762 15.92 -2.04 -16.52
C ARG A 762 15.77 -3.54 -16.26
N ALA A 763 15.20 -4.26 -17.21
CA ALA A 763 15.01 -5.71 -17.17
C ALA A 763 15.35 -6.32 -18.53
N ALA A 764 15.66 -7.63 -18.55
CA ALA A 764 15.96 -8.35 -19.80
C ALA A 764 14.78 -8.35 -20.78
N SER A 765 13.54 -8.26 -20.28
CA SER A 765 12.32 -8.29 -21.09
C SER A 765 12.06 -7.01 -21.88
N ILE A 766 12.80 -5.93 -21.61
CA ILE A 766 12.59 -4.63 -22.27
C ILE A 766 12.70 -4.73 -23.79
N ASP A 767 13.63 -5.53 -24.31
CA ASP A 767 13.84 -5.70 -25.75
C ASP A 767 12.65 -6.41 -26.44
N GLY A 768 11.77 -7.07 -25.68
CA GLY A 768 10.55 -7.70 -26.16
C GLY A 768 9.34 -6.77 -26.26
N ILE A 769 9.45 -5.51 -25.81
CA ILE A 769 8.34 -4.55 -25.80
C ILE A 769 8.18 -3.95 -27.21
N TYR A 770 7.00 -4.13 -27.80
CA TYR A 770 6.66 -3.53 -29.09
C TYR A 770 6.10 -2.11 -28.90
N ALA A 771 7.00 -1.13 -28.76
CA ALA A 771 6.66 0.29 -28.66
C ALA A 771 7.60 1.16 -29.50
N LYS A 772 7.16 2.38 -29.87
CA LYS A 772 8.03 3.35 -30.56
C LYS A 772 9.16 3.83 -29.66
N ASP A 773 8.81 4.17 -28.42
CA ASP A 773 9.76 4.57 -27.38
C ASP A 773 9.54 3.73 -26.11
N VAL A 774 10.64 3.28 -25.49
CA VAL A 774 10.63 2.64 -24.17
C VAL A 774 11.45 3.47 -23.20
N LEU A 775 10.85 3.83 -22.07
CA LEU A 775 11.44 4.67 -21.04
C LEU A 775 11.48 3.92 -19.71
N VAL A 776 12.64 3.91 -19.04
CA VAL A 776 12.70 3.57 -17.63
C VAL A 776 12.43 4.85 -16.84
N GLY A 777 11.32 4.92 -16.09
CA GLY A 777 10.93 6.18 -15.48
C GLY A 777 9.71 6.16 -14.59
N ASP A 778 9.13 7.35 -14.41
CA ASP A 778 8.04 7.63 -13.48
C ASP A 778 6.77 8.12 -14.21
N PHE A 779 5.69 8.27 -13.44
CA PHE A 779 4.41 8.73 -13.99
C PHE A 779 4.42 10.18 -14.46
N PHE A 780 5.32 11.00 -13.91
CA PHE A 780 5.41 12.40 -14.28
C PHE A 780 6.08 12.57 -15.65
N SER A 781 6.97 11.65 -16.03
CA SER A 781 7.71 11.65 -17.28
C SER A 781 6.87 11.23 -18.49
N ILE A 782 5.64 10.73 -18.27
CA ILE A 782 4.70 10.40 -19.33
C ILE A 782 4.11 11.69 -19.90
N ASP A 783 4.68 12.11 -21.04
CA ASP A 783 4.22 13.25 -21.82
C ASP A 783 3.99 12.79 -23.27
N GLY A 784 2.86 13.17 -23.85
CA GLY A 784 2.47 12.78 -25.20
C GLY A 784 0.97 12.90 -25.40
N GLU A 785 0.54 12.77 -26.65
CA GLU A 785 -0.88 12.61 -26.99
C GLU A 785 -1.12 11.11 -27.21
N PHE A 786 -2.04 10.55 -26.43
CA PHE A 786 -2.41 9.15 -26.51
C PHE A 786 -3.93 9.05 -26.50
N ASP A 787 -4.47 8.04 -27.15
CA ASP A 787 -5.90 7.70 -27.09
C ASP A 787 -6.25 6.91 -25.82
N LEU A 788 -5.28 6.18 -25.25
CA LEU A 788 -5.47 5.33 -24.07
C LEU A 788 -4.19 5.26 -23.23
N LEU A 789 -4.35 5.40 -21.91
CA LEU A 789 -3.30 5.07 -20.94
C LEU A 789 -3.64 3.76 -20.23
N ILE A 790 -2.71 2.81 -20.26
CA ILE A 790 -2.84 1.52 -19.56
C ILE A 790 -1.81 1.44 -18.45
N SER A 791 -2.27 1.43 -17.20
CA SER A 791 -1.40 1.51 -16.01
C SER A 791 -2.13 1.12 -14.72
N ASN A 792 -1.42 1.05 -13.61
CA ASN A 792 -1.99 0.79 -12.28
C ASN A 792 -2.81 1.98 -11.70
N SER A 793 -3.34 1.84 -10.48
CA SER A 793 -4.19 2.87 -9.83
C SER A 793 -3.46 4.18 -9.49
N HIS A 794 -2.12 4.23 -9.54
CA HIS A 794 -1.34 5.45 -9.30
C HIS A 794 -1.32 6.40 -10.50
N ALA A 795 -1.60 5.90 -11.71
CA ALA A 795 -1.64 6.73 -12.92
C ALA A 795 -2.89 7.60 -13.07
N GLU A 796 -3.84 7.57 -12.13
CA GLU A 796 -5.09 8.35 -12.24
C GLU A 796 -4.83 9.85 -12.43
N ASP A 797 -3.87 10.41 -11.70
CA ASP A 797 -3.56 11.84 -11.82
C ASP A 797 -2.83 12.15 -13.13
N THR A 798 -1.98 11.24 -13.63
CA THR A 798 -1.36 11.34 -14.95
C THR A 798 -2.40 11.24 -16.07
N ALA A 799 -3.36 10.32 -15.98
CA ALA A 799 -4.45 10.20 -16.94
C ALA A 799 -5.29 11.48 -17.01
N LYS A 800 -5.63 12.05 -15.84
CA LYS A 800 -6.33 13.35 -15.77
C LYS A 800 -5.50 14.48 -16.36
N ARG A 801 -4.19 14.51 -16.09
CA ARG A 801 -3.26 15.51 -16.65
C ARG A 801 -3.21 15.44 -18.17
N LEU A 802 -3.18 14.23 -18.73
CA LEU A 802 -3.12 13.99 -20.17
C LEU A 802 -4.49 14.09 -20.86
N GLY A 803 -5.60 14.07 -20.09
CA GLY A 803 -6.95 14.08 -20.64
C GLY A 803 -7.34 12.76 -21.32
N VAL A 804 -6.70 11.66 -20.94
CA VAL A 804 -6.85 10.34 -21.59
C VAL A 804 -7.59 9.35 -20.69
N PRO A 805 -8.37 8.40 -21.25
CA PRO A 805 -8.96 7.33 -20.47
C PRO A 805 -7.86 6.45 -19.85
N LEU A 806 -8.07 6.04 -18.59
CA LEU A 806 -7.19 5.12 -17.88
C LEU A 806 -7.84 3.74 -17.79
N TYR A 807 -7.23 2.78 -18.46
CA TYR A 807 -7.56 1.38 -18.28
C TYR A 807 -6.61 0.75 -17.26
N GLN A 808 -7.16 0.31 -16.13
CA GLN A 808 -6.34 -0.09 -14.97
C GLN A 808 -5.86 -1.54 -15.05
N MET A 809 -4.54 -1.74 -15.04
CA MET A 809 -3.89 -3.05 -15.08
C MET A 809 -2.53 -3.02 -14.35
N GLY A 810 -2.01 -4.17 -13.96
CA GLY A 810 -0.72 -4.30 -13.26
C GLY A 810 -0.84 -4.15 -11.74
N PHE A 811 0.23 -3.68 -11.10
CA PHE A 811 0.30 -3.54 -9.65
C PHE A 811 0.62 -2.09 -9.23
N PRO A 812 -0.07 -1.50 -8.25
CA PRO A 812 -1.26 -1.99 -7.57
C PRO A 812 -2.54 -1.46 -8.23
N VAL A 813 -3.51 -2.34 -8.45
CA VAL A 813 -4.88 -1.96 -8.83
C VAL A 813 -5.81 -2.11 -7.61
N TYR A 814 -6.26 -1.00 -7.04
CA TYR A 814 -7.16 -0.96 -5.88
C TYR A 814 -8.38 -0.06 -6.06
N LYS A 815 -8.44 0.75 -7.13
CA LYS A 815 -9.59 1.60 -7.47
C LYS A 815 -10.64 0.90 -8.35
N VAL A 816 -10.34 -0.29 -8.85
CA VAL A 816 -11.27 -1.13 -9.63
C VAL A 816 -11.67 -2.36 -8.81
N LEU A 817 -12.95 -2.72 -8.84
CA LEU A 817 -13.49 -3.94 -8.22
C LEU A 817 -13.34 -5.12 -9.19
N GLY A 818 -13.17 -6.33 -8.66
CA GLY A 818 -13.14 -7.55 -9.49
C GLY A 818 -11.80 -7.80 -10.22
N ASN A 819 -10.75 -7.02 -9.95
CA ASN A 819 -9.43 -7.21 -10.56
C ASN A 819 -8.88 -8.63 -10.36
N ASN A 820 -9.13 -9.25 -9.20
CA ASN A 820 -8.57 -10.56 -8.86
C ASN A 820 -9.33 -11.72 -9.51
N SER A 821 -10.60 -11.49 -9.86
CA SER A 821 -11.46 -12.44 -10.58
C SER A 821 -11.38 -12.27 -12.11
N ARG A 822 -10.52 -11.36 -12.58
CA ARG A 822 -10.46 -10.97 -13.98
C ARG A 822 -9.48 -11.87 -14.73
N VAL A 823 -9.98 -12.62 -15.69
CA VAL A 823 -9.15 -13.41 -16.60
C VAL A 823 -8.67 -12.52 -17.74
N THR A 824 -7.36 -12.40 -17.89
CA THR A 824 -6.67 -11.62 -18.93
C THR A 824 -5.93 -12.50 -19.92
N ILE A 825 -5.67 -13.77 -19.58
CA ILE A 825 -4.96 -14.73 -20.43
C ILE A 825 -5.88 -15.61 -21.27
N GLY A 826 -5.30 -16.35 -22.21
CA GLY A 826 -6.05 -17.27 -23.07
C GLY A 826 -6.96 -16.56 -24.07
N TYR A 827 -7.62 -17.33 -24.94
CA TYR A 827 -8.47 -16.73 -25.97
C TYR A 827 -9.64 -15.93 -25.39
N ARG A 828 -10.25 -16.43 -24.31
CA ARG A 828 -11.37 -15.77 -23.64
C ARG A 828 -10.94 -14.51 -22.90
N GLY A 829 -9.88 -14.59 -22.08
CA GLY A 829 -9.38 -13.44 -21.32
C GLY A 829 -8.88 -12.33 -22.24
N THR A 830 -8.17 -12.71 -23.31
CA THR A 830 -7.76 -11.77 -24.38
C THR A 830 -8.96 -11.02 -24.96
N LEU A 831 -10.03 -11.71 -25.32
CA LEU A 831 -11.23 -11.07 -25.86
C LEU A 831 -11.89 -10.13 -24.84
N MET A 832 -12.00 -10.55 -23.58
CA MET A 832 -12.56 -9.69 -22.53
C MET A 832 -11.71 -8.42 -22.35
N MET A 833 -10.39 -8.58 -22.33
CA MET A 833 -9.43 -7.48 -22.24
C MET A 833 -9.60 -6.49 -23.40
N ILE A 834 -9.66 -7.00 -24.64
CA ILE A 834 -9.88 -6.19 -25.86
C ILE A 834 -11.20 -5.43 -25.77
N ASN A 835 -12.30 -6.09 -25.39
CA ASN A 835 -13.61 -5.46 -25.30
C ASN A 835 -13.64 -4.35 -24.24
N GLU A 836 -13.01 -4.56 -23.08
CA GLU A 836 -12.95 -3.56 -22.02
C GLU A 836 -12.11 -2.33 -22.43
N MET A 837 -10.98 -2.55 -23.12
CA MET A 837 -10.18 -1.45 -23.67
C MET A 837 -10.95 -0.70 -24.77
N ALA A 838 -11.62 -1.41 -25.69
CA ALA A 838 -12.46 -0.79 -26.72
C ALA A 838 -13.59 0.04 -26.12
N ASN A 839 -14.24 -0.46 -25.07
CA ASN A 839 -15.29 0.28 -24.35
C ASN A 839 -14.76 1.53 -23.64
N SER A 840 -13.46 1.59 -23.34
CA SER A 840 -12.83 2.79 -22.77
C SER A 840 -12.49 3.84 -23.82
N LEU A 841 -12.44 3.43 -25.10
CA LEU A 841 -12.22 4.29 -26.27
C LEU A 841 -13.53 4.82 -26.89
N LEU A 842 -14.67 4.25 -26.50
CA LEU A 842 -16.03 4.70 -26.84
C LEU A 842 -16.46 5.89 -25.97
#